data_AF-A0AAJ8BV32-F1
#
_entry.id   AF-A0AAJ8BV32-F1
#
_cell.length_a   1.000
_cell.length_b   1.000
_cell.length_c   1.000
_cell.angle_alpha   90.00
_cell.angle_beta   90.00
_cell.angle_gamma   90.00
#
_symmetry.space_group_name_H-M   'P 1'
#
loop_
_entity.id
_entity.type
_entity.pdbx_description
1 polymer ?
#
loop_
_entity_poly.entity_id
_entity_poly.type
_entity_poly.pdbx_seq_one_letter_code
_entity_poly.pdbx_strand_id
1 'polypeptide(L)'
;MPGNTQVYQVAQHPGSSRAEIENEPDWELHSREHRLGYRNASGRYAGITHIGDELAENPEEVREAREQIGDLKREIEKGKLVNFRDLIEDQKNREAFHLRHPEKRPFGWRYVPEYTEEWVKLGQEWPTNVRRRQKEEESQREEQQKTEQEGRKDDEDKQVNQEEQHDEGKNEEKDTQKATPEQETEKSVADGDESEEKSENELSLEEISLLRAQNNGQGRSSAPENPYITIDEADQFTADNWVPRSPDLVRLTGKLPLNAEPQLSKLFNAGLVTPNELHYVRNHGPVPKLVWEFHEIDIEGGRVKLGMDELTKNFKAINIPILLACDNTRRKELNMIKRTTGFNWGPGGVSCAYWKGPLLRDVLLAAGVPERMPDQDNQRYWIHFEGADEPNEAKYATSIPFDHVMDPRNDVILAYEMNDRPLPPDHGYPVRVMIPGYVGGRCVKWLSKIWTSNKENNSYYHLHDNRMLPSSVTDTESQLAKLFFTHPDTACYEQTLNSVIARPAQGEKISVSNARKGKTYRIAGFAYSGSGHPVRRVEISLNNGKSWLYCIREFPDRPIRHGNKFWAWVHWHVDVEILQLAQAESITVACVDGAHNTQPEQPRWNISGTLNSCRYVVKPELIYDDGDNQSGAASVLFRHPVEPGTGEGGWMKPSVDVQVQAAKQSAAAPQKQFTREEIEKHHSEDDCWIVVDGKVYDATGVLSWHPGGKAPILAHAGKVHYETSEEYASIHDDYAAEKLQVTNITIECILGVVTEKAMKYIEKNAEQAKKEKQQTAQPNDQALQRHRWVPVKLLDRKAISRDTREYTFKLPEGKPTLGIGACQHIEVAFHMKDRMLIRPYTPTQPLLPLASQVRDGKGAFTLTIKTYFPNDDQPGGAMSNVLDCLPLGEEVDIRGPTGDLVYEGYGNFTIAGEKKKFKRVSLVIGGSGITPAYALIARILLTDGDKTKIRVIDANKTTSDILLHDQLDKFVKDSASQLEIAHVITKPDENWHGLSGHVNESILRKHMFEPSDENVAILCGPPTMIEKAVLPALDDWGYVRDENVFGL
;
A
#
# COMPACT_ATOMS: atom_id res chain seq x y z
N MET A 1 -1.38 -51.03 -23.72
CA MET A 1 -1.93 -50.09 -22.72
C MET A 1 -0.74 -49.38 -22.08
N PRO A 2 -0.78 -48.04 -21.90
CA PRO A 2 0.14 -47.15 -22.60
C PRO A 2 1.29 -46.62 -21.73
N GLY A 3 2.46 -46.46 -22.35
CA GLY A 3 3.51 -45.54 -21.92
C GLY A 3 3.84 -44.63 -23.11
N ASN A 4 3.10 -43.53 -23.25
CA ASN A 4 3.42 -42.49 -24.23
C ASN A 4 4.56 -41.63 -23.69
N THR A 5 5.79 -41.97 -24.04
CA THR A 5 6.93 -41.06 -23.91
C THR A 5 6.82 -40.03 -25.04
N GLN A 6 6.37 -38.81 -24.73
CA GLN A 6 6.46 -37.70 -25.67
C GLN A 6 7.94 -37.30 -25.81
N VAL A 7 8.54 -37.69 -26.93
CA VAL A 7 9.84 -37.19 -27.37
C VAL A 7 9.58 -35.85 -28.06
N TYR A 8 10.06 -34.75 -27.47
CA TYR A 8 10.03 -33.44 -28.12
C TYR A 8 11.13 -33.41 -29.20
N GLN A 9 10.74 -33.30 -30.47
CA GLN A 9 11.66 -33.00 -31.56
C GLN A 9 11.79 -31.48 -31.69
N VAL A 10 13.01 -30.97 -31.47
CA VAL A 10 13.35 -29.58 -31.81
C VAL A 10 13.41 -29.48 -33.33
N ALA A 11 12.46 -28.79 -33.94
CA ALA A 11 12.52 -28.47 -35.36
C ALA A 11 13.53 -27.34 -35.60
N GLN A 12 14.44 -27.51 -36.56
CA GLN A 12 15.27 -26.40 -37.04
C GLN A 12 14.36 -25.37 -37.75
N HIS A 13 14.45 -24.12 -37.32
CA HIS A 13 13.82 -23.00 -38.01
C HIS A 13 14.47 -22.86 -39.40
N PRO A 14 13.71 -22.78 -40.51
CA PRO A 14 14.29 -22.50 -41.81
C PRO A 14 14.79 -21.05 -41.77
N GLY A 15 16.09 -20.83 -41.97
CA GLY A 15 16.63 -19.47 -42.10
C GLY A 15 15.97 -18.70 -43.24
N SER A 16 16.16 -17.38 -43.24
CA SER A 16 15.58 -16.46 -44.23
C SER A 16 15.88 -16.91 -45.66
N SER A 17 14.89 -16.78 -46.52
CA SER A 17 14.95 -17.09 -47.94
C SER A 17 15.85 -16.12 -48.70
N ARG A 18 16.35 -16.56 -49.87
CA ARG A 18 17.20 -15.74 -50.74
C ARG A 18 16.55 -14.42 -51.17
N ALA A 19 15.22 -14.41 -51.32
CA ALA A 19 14.47 -13.20 -51.67
C ALA A 19 14.38 -12.21 -50.49
N GLU A 20 14.45 -12.68 -49.24
CA GLU A 20 14.50 -11.81 -48.06
C GLU A 20 15.89 -11.19 -47.91
N ILE A 21 16.95 -11.93 -48.27
CA ILE A 21 18.33 -11.44 -48.29
C ILE A 21 18.53 -10.41 -49.42
N GLU A 22 17.97 -10.66 -50.61
CA GLU A 22 18.10 -9.75 -51.77
C GLU A 22 17.25 -8.47 -51.63
N ASN A 23 16.24 -8.45 -50.74
CA ASN A 23 15.42 -7.27 -50.42
C ASN A 23 15.82 -6.58 -49.11
N GLU A 24 16.98 -6.91 -48.54
CA GLU A 24 17.51 -6.17 -47.41
C GLU A 24 17.80 -4.71 -47.83
N PRO A 25 17.20 -3.71 -47.14
CA PRO A 25 17.47 -2.30 -47.43
C PRO A 25 18.94 -1.96 -47.16
N ASP A 26 19.52 -1.03 -47.92
CA ASP A 26 20.92 -0.63 -47.78
C ASP A 26 21.19 -0.02 -46.39
N TRP A 27 21.94 -0.76 -45.57
CA TRP A 27 22.09 -0.52 -44.13
C TRP A 27 23.29 0.35 -43.75
N GLU A 28 24.07 0.88 -44.71
CA GLU A 28 25.36 1.50 -44.38
C GLU A 28 25.30 2.97 -43.94
N LEU A 29 24.17 3.69 -44.10
CA LEU A 29 24.23 5.15 -44.04
C LEU A 29 23.74 5.81 -42.74
N HIS A 30 22.62 5.45 -42.11
CA HIS A 30 22.04 6.31 -41.04
C HIS A 30 21.46 5.52 -39.85
N SER A 31 22.31 5.26 -38.83
CA SER A 31 22.02 5.09 -37.38
C SER A 31 22.77 3.89 -36.78
N ARG A 32 23.57 4.13 -35.74
CA ARG A 32 24.23 3.08 -34.94
C ARG A 32 23.30 2.48 -33.87
N GLU A 33 22.00 2.47 -34.12
CA GLU A 33 20.99 2.00 -33.17
C GLU A 33 20.16 0.88 -33.78
N HIS A 34 20.69 -0.34 -33.75
CA HIS A 34 19.93 -1.52 -34.17
C HIS A 34 19.91 -2.55 -33.03
N ARG A 35 18.72 -2.81 -32.48
CA ARG A 35 18.46 -3.85 -31.47
C ARG A 35 17.47 -4.87 -32.04
N LEU A 36 17.95 -6.02 -32.47
CA LEU A 36 17.14 -7.18 -32.88
C LEU A 36 17.13 -8.22 -31.75
N GLY A 37 16.12 -8.21 -30.86
CA GLY A 37 16.08 -9.13 -29.70
C GLY A 37 14.70 -9.72 -29.40
N TYR A 38 14.69 -10.85 -28.68
CA TYR A 38 13.46 -11.44 -28.12
C TYR A 38 12.83 -10.44 -27.14
N ARG A 39 11.53 -10.14 -27.26
CA ARG A 39 10.84 -9.34 -26.25
C ARG A 39 10.42 -10.25 -25.09
N ASN A 40 10.82 -9.91 -23.86
CA ASN A 40 10.39 -10.64 -22.66
C ASN A 40 8.88 -10.46 -22.40
N ALA A 41 8.36 -11.12 -21.36
CA ALA A 41 6.96 -11.04 -20.95
C ALA A 41 6.47 -9.61 -20.63
N SER A 42 7.38 -8.65 -20.37
CA SER A 42 7.04 -7.25 -20.16
C SER A 42 7.08 -6.40 -21.44
N GLY A 43 7.38 -7.00 -22.60
CA GLY A 43 7.39 -6.36 -23.92
C GLY A 43 8.71 -5.66 -24.27
N ARG A 44 9.76 -5.85 -23.46
CA ARG A 44 11.08 -5.20 -23.61
C ARG A 44 12.06 -6.17 -24.27
N TYR A 45 12.98 -5.66 -25.08
CA TYR A 45 14.08 -6.47 -25.63
C TYR A 45 14.88 -7.10 -24.48
N ALA A 46 14.95 -8.42 -24.47
CA ALA A 46 15.59 -9.24 -23.46
C ALA A 46 17.04 -9.50 -23.87
N GLY A 47 17.97 -8.85 -23.17
CA GLY A 47 19.39 -9.13 -23.29
C GLY A 47 20.04 -8.80 -24.63
N ILE A 48 21.36 -8.84 -24.55
CA ILE A 48 22.41 -8.83 -25.58
C ILE A 48 22.00 -9.60 -26.85
N THR A 49 22.05 -8.94 -28.01
CA THR A 49 21.44 -9.44 -29.26
C THR A 49 22.45 -9.97 -30.28
N HIS A 50 23.75 -9.79 -30.07
CA HIS A 50 24.79 -10.23 -31.00
C HIS A 50 25.92 -11.03 -30.34
N ILE A 51 26.56 -11.93 -31.10
CA ILE A 51 27.80 -12.61 -30.71
C ILE A 51 28.89 -11.53 -30.61
N GLY A 52 29.36 -11.25 -29.39
CA GLY A 52 30.29 -10.16 -29.07
C GLY A 52 29.73 -9.10 -28.12
N ASP A 53 28.42 -9.07 -27.90
CA ASP A 53 27.77 -8.29 -26.85
C ASP A 53 27.93 -8.95 -25.45
N GLU A 54 28.69 -10.06 -25.34
CA GLU A 54 29.19 -10.59 -24.07
C GLU A 54 30.14 -9.54 -23.44
N LEU A 55 29.58 -8.43 -22.97
CA LEU A 55 30.19 -7.64 -21.92
C LEU A 55 30.26 -8.61 -20.74
N ALA A 56 31.41 -9.26 -20.58
CA ALA A 56 31.83 -9.77 -19.29
C ALA A 56 31.47 -8.66 -18.29
N GLU A 57 30.55 -8.95 -17.35
CA GLU A 57 30.06 -7.98 -16.38
C GLU A 57 31.25 -7.22 -15.80
N ASN A 58 31.54 -6.03 -16.32
CA ASN A 58 32.69 -5.28 -15.89
C ASN A 58 32.26 -4.61 -14.57
N PRO A 59 32.83 -4.97 -13.42
CA PRO A 59 32.52 -4.30 -12.15
C PRO A 59 32.76 -2.78 -12.25
N GLU A 60 33.58 -2.36 -13.20
CA GLU A 60 33.87 -0.97 -13.52
C GLU A 60 32.64 -0.19 -14.03
N GLU A 61 31.72 -0.80 -14.77
CA GLU A 61 30.52 -0.12 -15.28
C GLU A 61 29.48 0.13 -14.17
N VAL A 62 29.33 -0.78 -13.20
CA VAL A 62 28.51 -0.54 -11.99
C VAL A 62 29.10 0.63 -11.21
N ARG A 63 30.43 0.65 -11.07
CA ARG A 63 31.17 1.71 -10.36
C ARG A 63 31.00 3.06 -11.06
N GLU A 64 31.15 3.11 -12.38
CA GLU A 64 30.94 4.31 -13.18
C GLU A 64 29.50 4.82 -13.09
N ALA A 65 28.49 3.93 -13.15
CA ALA A 65 27.10 4.31 -12.96
C ALA A 65 26.86 4.89 -11.55
N ARG A 66 27.47 4.31 -10.51
CA ARG A 66 27.42 4.86 -9.14
C ARG A 66 28.10 6.22 -9.02
N GLU A 67 29.23 6.42 -9.70
CA GLU A 67 29.95 7.69 -9.72
C GLU A 67 29.12 8.79 -10.37
N GLN A 68 28.49 8.51 -11.51
CA GLN A 68 27.61 9.45 -12.22
C GLN A 68 26.40 9.87 -11.36
N ILE A 69 25.79 8.92 -10.63
CA ILE A 69 24.72 9.21 -9.67
C ILE A 69 25.22 10.13 -8.54
N GLY A 70 26.43 9.88 -8.06
CA GLY A 70 27.07 10.69 -7.03
C GLY A 70 27.41 12.10 -7.51
N ASP A 71 27.76 12.27 -8.78
CA ASP A 71 28.08 13.58 -9.38
C ASP A 71 26.87 14.51 -9.36
N LEU A 72 25.68 14.05 -9.75
CA LEU A 72 24.50 14.92 -9.70
C LEU A 72 24.18 15.37 -8.28
N LYS A 73 24.29 14.46 -7.29
CA LYS A 73 24.10 14.83 -5.87
C LYS A 73 25.08 15.90 -5.42
N ARG A 74 26.36 15.77 -5.80
CA ARG A 74 27.39 16.80 -5.54
C ARG A 74 27.08 18.12 -6.22
N GLU A 75 26.57 18.11 -7.44
CA GLU A 75 26.21 19.35 -8.16
C GLU A 75 24.96 20.03 -7.57
N ILE A 76 23.99 19.25 -7.08
CA ILE A 76 22.84 19.77 -6.32
C ILE A 76 23.33 20.43 -5.03
N GLU A 77 24.24 19.79 -4.29
CA GLU A 77 24.86 20.37 -3.08
C GLU A 77 25.62 21.67 -3.37
N LYS A 78 26.16 21.84 -4.59
CA LYS A 78 26.79 23.08 -5.06
C LYS A 78 25.79 24.15 -5.56
N GLY A 79 24.49 23.90 -5.46
CA GLY A 79 23.44 24.87 -5.79
C GLY A 79 22.89 24.79 -7.21
N LYS A 80 23.15 23.71 -7.96
CA LYS A 80 22.51 23.49 -9.27
C LYS A 80 21.00 23.28 -9.08
N LEU A 81 20.19 24.12 -9.74
CA LEU A 81 18.73 23.93 -9.79
C LEU A 81 18.38 22.73 -10.67
N VAL A 82 17.45 21.90 -10.20
CA VAL A 82 17.04 20.64 -10.84
C VAL A 82 15.54 20.66 -11.08
N ASN A 83 15.13 20.34 -12.31
CA ASN A 83 13.73 20.26 -12.71
C ASN A 83 13.26 18.80 -12.91
N PHE A 84 11.96 18.59 -13.17
CA PHE A 84 11.38 17.24 -13.32
C PHE A 84 11.97 16.41 -14.47
N ARG A 85 12.47 17.05 -15.52
CA ARG A 85 13.13 16.37 -16.65
C ARG A 85 14.49 15.87 -16.23
N ASP A 86 15.27 16.71 -15.55
CA ASP A 86 16.61 16.34 -15.04
C ASP A 86 16.52 15.13 -14.10
N LEU A 87 15.46 15.04 -13.29
CA LEU A 87 15.22 13.88 -12.41
C LEU A 87 15.02 12.58 -13.18
N ILE A 88 14.28 12.63 -14.28
CA ILE A 88 14.03 11.46 -15.12
C ILE A 88 15.23 11.15 -16.00
N GLU A 89 15.94 12.17 -16.49
CA GLU A 89 17.15 12.01 -17.32
C GLU A 89 18.36 11.52 -16.50
N ASP A 90 18.54 11.96 -15.26
CA ASP A 90 19.52 11.37 -14.32
C ASP A 90 19.24 9.89 -14.12
N GLN A 91 17.96 9.56 -13.91
CA GLN A 91 17.54 8.19 -13.77
C GLN A 91 17.60 7.41 -15.09
N LYS A 92 17.55 8.02 -16.28
CA LYS A 92 17.83 7.32 -17.56
C LYS A 92 19.23 6.71 -17.59
N ASN A 93 20.23 7.37 -17.00
CA ASN A 93 21.57 6.82 -16.85
C ASN A 93 21.57 5.63 -15.87
N ARG A 94 20.75 5.66 -14.82
CA ARG A 94 20.51 4.52 -13.92
C ARG A 94 19.71 3.39 -14.60
N GLU A 95 18.77 3.74 -15.48
CA GLU A 95 17.89 2.85 -16.23
C GLU A 95 18.60 2.09 -17.35
N ALA A 96 19.65 2.66 -17.94
CA ALA A 96 20.55 1.93 -18.83
C ALA A 96 21.11 0.66 -18.13
N PHE A 97 21.34 0.75 -16.81
CA PHE A 97 21.72 -0.39 -15.97
C PHE A 97 20.53 -1.29 -15.60
N HIS A 98 19.34 -0.71 -15.35
CA HIS A 98 18.10 -1.45 -15.05
C HIS A 98 17.65 -2.42 -16.15
N LEU A 99 18.17 -2.29 -17.38
CA LEU A 99 17.92 -3.23 -18.48
C LEU A 99 18.68 -4.56 -18.33
N ARG A 100 19.64 -4.66 -17.40
CA ARG A 100 20.43 -5.89 -17.20
C ARG A 100 19.61 -7.04 -16.61
N HIS A 101 18.81 -6.76 -15.57
CA HIS A 101 18.10 -7.79 -14.82
C HIS A 101 16.59 -7.52 -14.63
N PRO A 102 15.81 -7.29 -15.71
CA PRO A 102 14.36 -7.11 -15.59
C PRO A 102 13.65 -8.31 -14.94
N GLU A 103 14.22 -9.51 -15.04
CA GLU A 103 13.73 -10.75 -14.40
C GLU A 103 13.91 -10.78 -12.88
N LYS A 104 14.79 -9.93 -12.32
CA LYS A 104 14.99 -9.80 -10.87
C LYS A 104 14.01 -8.81 -10.23
N ARG A 105 13.22 -8.09 -11.01
CA ARG A 105 12.27 -7.12 -10.50
C ARG A 105 11.08 -7.82 -9.82
N PRO A 106 10.60 -7.29 -8.69
CA PRO A 106 9.35 -7.76 -8.10
C PRO A 106 8.18 -7.59 -9.05
N PHE A 107 7.20 -8.48 -8.93
CA PHE A 107 5.92 -8.32 -9.61
C PHE A 107 5.22 -7.03 -9.15
N GLY A 108 4.66 -6.27 -10.10
CA GLY A 108 4.01 -4.98 -9.80
C GLY A 108 4.97 -3.81 -9.53
N TRP A 109 6.27 -3.94 -9.85
CA TRP A 109 7.25 -2.87 -9.68
C TRP A 109 6.80 -1.51 -10.26
N ARG A 110 7.12 -0.42 -9.56
CA ARG A 110 6.83 0.96 -9.95
C ARG A 110 8.07 1.82 -9.99
N TYR A 111 8.06 2.75 -10.94
CA TYR A 111 9.10 3.75 -11.05
C TYR A 111 8.83 4.91 -10.08
N VAL A 112 9.87 5.34 -9.34
CA VAL A 112 9.79 6.39 -8.30
C VAL A 112 11.12 7.17 -8.26
N PRO A 113 11.11 8.50 -8.42
CA PRO A 113 12.29 9.33 -8.22
C PRO A 113 12.63 9.51 -6.73
N GLU A 114 13.89 9.84 -6.42
CA GLU A 114 14.39 10.06 -5.05
C GLU A 114 13.94 11.39 -4.41
N TYR A 115 13.18 12.21 -5.14
CA TYR A 115 12.82 13.58 -4.77
C TYR A 115 11.29 13.77 -4.75
N THR A 116 10.81 14.74 -3.97
CA THR A 116 9.38 15.08 -3.85
C THR A 116 8.98 16.17 -4.86
N GLU A 117 7.69 16.26 -5.22
CA GLU A 117 7.18 17.35 -6.07
C GLU A 117 7.44 18.72 -5.42
N GLU A 118 7.23 18.79 -4.11
CA GLU A 118 7.34 20.00 -3.32
C GLU A 118 8.79 20.52 -3.24
N TRP A 119 9.76 19.63 -3.05
CA TRP A 119 11.16 20.02 -3.06
C TRP A 119 11.56 20.61 -4.43
N VAL A 120 11.14 19.97 -5.52
CA VAL A 120 11.43 20.46 -6.89
C VAL A 120 10.79 21.82 -7.14
N LYS A 121 9.52 21.98 -6.75
CA LYS A 121 8.75 23.19 -7.04
C LYS A 121 9.05 24.35 -6.12
N LEU A 122 9.18 24.10 -4.82
CA LEU A 122 9.15 25.12 -3.77
C LEU A 122 10.43 25.13 -2.92
N GLY A 123 11.06 23.97 -2.73
CA GLY A 123 12.24 23.84 -1.87
C GLY A 123 13.52 24.44 -2.45
N GLN A 124 13.61 24.59 -3.76
CA GLN A 124 14.77 25.16 -4.45
C GLN A 124 14.65 26.66 -4.68
N GLU A 125 15.81 27.33 -4.84
CA GLU A 125 15.93 28.79 -5.04
C GLU A 125 15.61 29.26 -6.47
N TRP A 126 14.52 28.76 -7.05
CA TRP A 126 13.99 29.30 -8.30
C TRP A 126 13.69 30.80 -8.15
N PRO A 127 13.99 31.66 -9.15
CA PRO A 127 13.74 33.10 -9.02
C PRO A 127 12.27 33.45 -8.74
N THR A 128 11.32 32.63 -9.21
CA THR A 128 9.90 32.74 -8.83
C THR A 128 9.67 32.48 -7.34
N ASN A 129 10.31 31.46 -6.76
CA ASN A 129 10.18 31.12 -5.35
C ASN A 129 10.83 32.17 -4.45
N VAL A 130 11.97 32.72 -4.87
CA VAL A 130 12.63 33.83 -4.16
C VAL A 130 11.71 35.05 -4.12
N ARG A 131 11.15 35.45 -5.27
CA ARG A 131 10.18 36.57 -5.35
C ARG A 131 8.93 36.30 -4.53
N ARG A 132 8.44 35.06 -4.49
CA ARG A 132 7.27 34.68 -3.69
C ARG A 132 7.57 34.81 -2.19
N ARG A 133 8.68 34.26 -1.71
CA ARG A 133 9.11 34.38 -0.31
C ARG A 133 9.33 35.83 0.10
N GLN A 134 9.95 36.64 -0.76
CA GLN A 134 10.10 38.08 -0.52
C GLN A 134 8.76 38.79 -0.38
N LYS A 135 7.78 38.48 -1.24
CA LYS A 135 6.42 39.03 -1.13
C LYS A 135 5.68 38.55 0.12
N GLU A 136 5.85 37.29 0.51
CA GLU A 136 5.28 36.73 1.74
C GLU A 136 5.89 37.41 2.97
N GLU A 137 7.21 37.58 3.01
CA GLU A 137 7.92 38.34 4.06
C GLU A 137 7.50 39.82 4.10
N GLU A 138 7.34 40.46 2.94
CA GLU A 138 6.86 41.84 2.86
C GLU A 138 5.41 41.96 3.33
N SER A 139 4.53 41.02 2.96
CA SER A 139 3.14 40.95 3.43
C SER A 139 3.07 40.70 4.94
N GLN A 140 3.91 39.80 5.48
CA GLN A 140 4.00 39.53 6.92
C GLN A 140 4.53 40.74 7.69
N ARG A 141 5.49 41.50 7.13
CA ARG A 141 5.96 42.77 7.71
C ARG A 141 4.87 43.84 7.67
N GLU A 142 4.09 43.93 6.60
CA GLU A 142 2.95 44.83 6.50
C GLU A 142 1.82 44.46 7.49
N GLU A 143 1.56 43.17 7.69
CA GLU A 143 0.64 42.68 8.73
C GLU A 143 1.16 43.00 10.13
N GLN A 144 2.44 42.71 10.44
CA GLN A 144 3.04 43.07 11.73
C GLN A 144 2.99 44.59 11.98
N GLN A 145 3.23 45.42 10.95
CA GLN A 145 3.09 46.87 11.08
C GLN A 145 1.65 47.34 11.29
N LYS A 146 0.66 46.64 10.72
CA LYS A 146 -0.77 46.89 11.01
C LYS A 146 -1.14 46.47 12.42
N THR A 147 -0.66 45.31 12.89
CA THR A 147 -0.87 44.85 14.26
C THR A 147 -0.18 45.74 15.29
N GLU A 148 1.00 46.29 14.98
CA GLU A 148 1.68 47.29 15.82
C GLU A 148 0.97 48.66 15.81
N GLN A 149 0.31 49.04 14.70
CA GLN A 149 -0.52 50.26 14.64
C GLN A 149 -1.87 50.09 15.37
N GLU A 150 -2.44 48.88 15.39
CA GLU A 150 -3.61 48.55 16.20
C GLU A 150 -3.25 48.41 17.69
N GLY A 151 -2.10 47.80 18.02
CA GLY A 151 -1.56 47.76 19.38
C GLY A 151 -1.22 49.14 19.94
N ARG A 152 -0.74 50.07 19.11
CA ARG A 152 -0.55 51.48 19.52
C ARG A 152 -1.85 52.26 19.76
N LYS A 153 -3.01 51.76 19.30
CA LYS A 153 -4.32 52.33 19.67
C LYS A 153 -4.86 51.74 20.97
N ASP A 154 -4.47 50.51 21.31
CA ASP A 154 -4.89 49.85 22.55
C ASP A 154 -3.95 50.17 23.75
N ASP A 155 -2.69 50.55 23.48
CA ASP A 155 -1.70 50.93 24.51
C ASP A 155 -1.88 52.35 25.08
N GLU A 156 -2.84 53.15 24.59
CA GLU A 156 -3.29 54.38 25.28
C GLU A 156 -4.28 54.10 26.43
N ASP A 157 -4.83 52.88 26.55
CA ASP A 157 -5.93 52.60 27.48
C ASP A 157 -5.58 51.71 28.70
N LYS A 158 -4.33 51.25 28.84
CA LYS A 158 -3.94 50.40 29.99
C LYS A 158 -2.58 50.74 30.58
N GLN A 159 -2.41 51.99 31.00
CA GLN A 159 -1.67 52.28 32.23
C GLN A 159 -2.65 52.22 33.40
N VAL A 160 -2.62 51.14 34.20
CA VAL A 160 -2.81 51.16 35.66
C VAL A 160 -2.46 49.76 36.21
N ASN A 161 -1.56 49.80 37.19
CA ASN A 161 -1.13 48.75 38.12
C ASN A 161 -0.15 47.71 37.57
N GLN A 162 1.16 47.95 37.74
CA GLN A 162 1.96 47.76 38.97
C GLN A 162 2.08 46.27 39.32
N GLU A 163 3.28 45.70 39.10
CA GLU A 163 4.34 45.56 40.13
C GLU A 163 3.87 44.56 41.22
N GLU A 164 4.52 43.43 41.47
CA GLU A 164 5.87 43.38 42.01
C GLU A 164 6.53 41.98 41.83
N GLN A 165 7.78 42.03 41.36
CA GLN A 165 9.00 41.44 41.95
C GLN A 165 9.22 39.91 41.86
N HIS A 166 10.24 39.47 41.10
CA HIS A 166 11.67 39.25 41.51
C HIS A 166 11.81 38.04 42.45
N ASP A 167 12.76 37.11 42.33
CA ASP A 167 14.06 37.09 41.67
C ASP A 167 14.61 35.64 41.59
N GLU A 168 15.54 35.41 40.66
CA GLU A 168 16.75 34.55 40.67
C GLU A 168 16.85 33.27 41.55
N GLY A 169 17.50 32.17 41.18
CA GLY A 169 18.40 31.83 40.09
C GLY A 169 19.18 30.52 40.38
N LYS A 170 19.59 29.84 39.30
CA LYS A 170 20.81 29.04 39.02
C LYS A 170 21.35 27.88 39.92
N ASN A 171 21.56 26.77 39.18
CA ASN A 171 22.76 25.94 39.00
C ASN A 171 23.18 24.78 39.93
N GLU A 172 23.43 23.65 39.23
CA GLU A 172 24.58 22.71 39.29
C GLU A 172 24.63 21.56 40.30
N GLU A 173 24.43 20.34 39.74
CA GLU A 173 25.38 19.22 39.57
C GLU A 173 26.11 18.53 40.75
N LYS A 174 26.26 17.19 40.55
CA LYS A 174 27.27 16.23 41.11
C LYS A 174 27.04 15.68 42.53
N ASP A 175 27.44 14.45 42.91
CA ASP A 175 27.91 13.20 42.29
C ASP A 175 28.12 12.17 43.43
N THR A 176 28.11 10.86 43.15
CA THR A 176 28.73 9.74 43.93
C THR A 176 28.29 9.46 45.40
N GLN A 177 28.37 8.27 46.01
CA GLN A 177 28.71 6.87 45.68
C GLN A 177 28.37 5.97 46.90
N LYS A 178 28.02 4.70 46.64
CA LYS A 178 28.33 3.44 47.38
C LYS A 178 28.02 3.29 48.89
N ALA A 179 27.32 2.20 49.23
CA ALA A 179 27.88 1.06 49.98
C ALA A 179 26.89 -0.14 50.07
N THR A 180 27.41 -1.32 49.76
CA THR A 180 26.97 -2.72 49.95
C THR A 180 27.14 -3.18 51.43
N PRO A 181 27.08 -4.48 51.83
CA PRO A 181 26.47 -5.74 51.33
C PRO A 181 25.63 -6.43 52.44
N GLU A 182 25.00 -7.61 52.28
CA GLU A 182 25.51 -8.94 52.73
C GLU A 182 24.37 -9.97 52.54
N GLN A 183 24.58 -11.04 51.75
CA GLN A 183 24.93 -12.43 52.15
C GLN A 183 23.70 -13.26 52.60
N GLU A 184 23.29 -14.31 51.87
CA GLU A 184 23.74 -15.73 51.87
C GLU A 184 22.45 -16.56 52.13
N THR A 185 22.19 -17.81 51.72
CA THR A 185 22.95 -18.99 51.24
C THR A 185 21.88 -19.98 50.71
N GLU A 186 22.06 -20.58 49.52
CA GLU A 186 22.41 -22.00 49.28
C GLU A 186 21.36 -23.05 49.72
N LYS A 187 20.81 -23.89 48.81
CA LYS A 187 21.27 -25.25 48.37
C LYS A 187 20.06 -26.20 48.57
N SER A 188 19.78 -27.31 47.88
CA SER A 188 20.45 -28.12 46.86
C SER A 188 19.56 -29.36 46.56
N VAL A 189 19.56 -29.83 45.30
CA VAL A 189 19.71 -31.25 44.84
C VAL A 189 18.52 -32.20 45.06
N ALA A 190 17.84 -32.64 43.98
CA ALA A 190 18.08 -33.84 43.12
C ALA A 190 17.60 -35.15 43.77
N ASP A 191 17.21 -36.24 43.11
CA ASP A 191 17.29 -36.73 41.72
C ASP A 191 16.43 -38.02 41.64
N GLY A 192 16.14 -38.48 40.41
CA GLY A 192 16.00 -39.91 40.07
C GLY A 192 14.57 -40.42 39.79
N ASP A 193 14.19 -40.70 38.53
CA ASP A 193 14.40 -41.93 37.73
C ASP A 193 13.71 -43.18 38.29
N GLU A 194 13.11 -44.11 37.54
CA GLU A 194 12.88 -44.32 36.10
C GLU A 194 11.89 -45.52 36.01
N SER A 195 11.40 -45.82 34.81
CA SER A 195 11.11 -47.17 34.25
C SER A 195 9.72 -47.40 33.61
N GLU A 196 9.80 -48.20 32.54
CA GLU A 196 8.98 -48.33 31.34
C GLU A 196 7.78 -49.30 31.48
N GLU A 197 6.79 -49.24 30.55
CA GLU A 197 6.51 -50.36 29.60
C GLU A 197 5.36 -50.08 28.59
N LYS A 198 5.35 -50.88 27.51
CA LYS A 198 4.88 -50.65 26.12
C LYS A 198 3.48 -51.20 25.75
N SER A 199 2.95 -50.75 24.60
CA SER A 199 2.35 -51.52 23.45
C SER A 199 1.26 -50.69 22.73
N GLU A 200 0.87 -50.82 21.45
CA GLU A 200 1.34 -51.42 20.18
C GLU A 200 0.42 -50.83 19.06
N ASN A 201 0.95 -50.55 17.86
CA ASN A 201 0.30 -50.80 16.55
C ASN A 201 1.17 -50.24 15.41
N GLU A 202 1.90 -51.14 14.75
CA GLU A 202 2.79 -50.87 13.62
C GLU A 202 2.07 -50.95 12.26
N LEU A 203 2.44 -50.03 11.36
CA LEU A 203 2.35 -50.17 9.90
C LEU A 203 3.64 -50.83 9.39
N SER A 204 3.54 -51.61 8.31
CA SER A 204 4.60 -52.53 7.87
C SER A 204 5.89 -51.84 7.38
N LEU A 205 7.04 -52.47 7.67
CA LEU A 205 8.39 -51.97 7.45
C LEU A 205 8.80 -51.79 5.98
N GLU A 206 8.12 -52.43 5.02
CA GLU A 206 8.46 -52.31 3.60
C GLU A 206 7.97 -50.98 2.98
N GLU A 207 6.83 -50.43 3.43
CA GLU A 207 6.33 -49.12 2.99
C GLU A 207 7.19 -47.97 3.53
N ILE A 208 7.78 -48.13 4.72
CA ILE A 208 8.67 -47.15 5.36
C ILE A 208 10.03 -47.05 4.62
N SER A 209 10.47 -48.13 3.95
CA SER A 209 11.78 -48.18 3.29
C SER A 209 11.83 -47.44 1.95
N LEU A 210 10.72 -47.45 1.19
CA LEU A 210 10.55 -46.70 -0.07
C LEU A 210 10.23 -45.21 0.15
N LEU A 211 9.89 -44.82 1.39
CA LEU A 211 9.64 -43.44 1.82
C LEU A 211 10.92 -42.62 2.12
N ARG A 212 12.10 -43.07 1.70
CA ARG A 212 13.41 -42.45 2.02
C ARG A 212 14.18 -41.88 0.82
N ALA A 213 13.50 -41.43 -0.25
CA ALA A 213 14.18 -40.61 -1.27
C ALA A 213 14.47 -39.20 -0.71
N GLN A 214 15.72 -38.74 -0.84
CA GLN A 214 16.22 -37.51 -0.25
C GLN A 214 15.49 -36.27 -0.80
N ASN A 215 14.74 -35.56 0.04
CA ASN A 215 14.35 -34.18 -0.23
C ASN A 215 15.61 -33.31 -0.06
N ASN A 216 16.17 -32.86 -1.17
CA ASN A 216 17.44 -32.12 -1.22
C ASN A 216 17.25 -30.60 -1.06
N GLY A 217 16.05 -30.16 -0.68
CA GLY A 217 15.70 -28.74 -0.58
C GLY A 217 15.76 -28.03 -1.95
N GLN A 218 15.42 -28.72 -3.04
CA GLN A 218 15.28 -28.13 -4.39
C GLN A 218 13.81 -28.18 -4.85
N GLY A 219 12.88 -28.12 -3.90
CA GLY A 219 11.45 -28.11 -4.18
C GLY A 219 11.05 -26.90 -5.01
N ARG A 220 9.83 -26.91 -5.55
CA ARG A 220 9.21 -25.78 -6.23
C ARG A 220 7.89 -25.45 -5.55
N SER A 221 7.53 -24.18 -5.59
CA SER A 221 6.27 -23.70 -5.06
C SER A 221 5.10 -24.22 -5.88
N SER A 222 4.06 -24.65 -5.18
CA SER A 222 2.75 -24.98 -5.77
C SER A 222 1.79 -23.79 -5.73
N ALA A 223 2.24 -22.61 -5.29
CA ALA A 223 1.39 -21.44 -5.14
C ALA A 223 0.83 -21.01 -6.51
N PRO A 224 -0.49 -20.79 -6.63
CA PRO A 224 -1.07 -20.27 -7.85
C PRO A 224 -0.62 -18.84 -8.13
N GLU A 225 -0.52 -18.47 -9.40
CA GLU A 225 -0.28 -17.09 -9.79
C GLU A 225 -1.58 -16.29 -9.62
N ASN A 226 -1.56 -15.26 -8.78
CA ASN A 226 -2.68 -14.33 -8.66
C ASN A 226 -2.22 -12.90 -9.03
N PRO A 227 -2.50 -12.42 -10.25
CA PRO A 227 -1.96 -11.15 -10.73
C PRO A 227 -2.66 -9.91 -10.16
N TYR A 228 -3.70 -10.05 -9.32
CA TYR A 228 -4.56 -8.95 -8.92
C TYR A 228 -4.03 -8.13 -7.73
N ILE A 229 -2.88 -7.47 -7.90
CA ILE A 229 -2.38 -6.44 -6.97
C ILE A 229 -2.50 -5.05 -7.58
N THR A 230 -2.83 -4.07 -6.75
CA THR A 230 -2.97 -2.66 -7.15
C THR A 230 -2.53 -1.75 -6.03
N ILE A 231 -2.27 -0.48 -6.33
CA ILE A 231 -2.03 0.53 -5.30
C ILE A 231 -3.34 0.76 -4.55
N ASP A 232 -3.30 0.58 -3.24
CA ASP A 232 -4.40 0.93 -2.34
C ASP A 232 -4.52 2.46 -2.28
N GLU A 233 -5.74 2.96 -2.31
CA GLU A 233 -6.00 4.40 -2.22
C GLU A 233 -5.45 5.00 -0.92
N ALA A 234 -5.44 4.23 0.16
CA ALA A 234 -4.84 4.63 1.44
C ALA A 234 -3.33 4.94 1.31
N ASP A 235 -2.62 4.30 0.37
CA ASP A 235 -1.18 4.45 0.20
C ASP A 235 -0.81 5.61 -0.75
N GLN A 236 -1.78 6.21 -1.46
CA GLN A 236 -1.50 7.22 -2.50
C GLN A 236 -0.78 8.48 -1.96
N PHE A 237 -0.86 8.74 -0.67
CA PHE A 237 -0.19 9.88 0.01
C PHE A 237 0.89 9.43 1.01
N THR A 238 1.44 8.23 0.83
CA THR A 238 2.49 7.70 1.69
C THR A 238 3.76 7.37 0.88
N ALA A 239 4.87 7.14 1.59
CA ALA A 239 6.11 6.65 0.98
C ALA A 239 5.95 5.25 0.35
N ASP A 240 4.90 4.51 0.69
CA ASP A 240 4.58 3.19 0.12
C ASP A 240 3.68 3.28 -1.13
N ASN A 241 3.43 4.49 -1.67
CA ASN A 241 2.55 4.71 -2.82
C ASN A 241 2.90 3.94 -4.11
N TRP A 242 4.05 3.25 -4.12
CA TRP A 242 4.60 2.47 -5.22
C TRP A 242 4.52 0.96 -5.00
N VAL A 243 4.02 0.50 -3.84
CA VAL A 243 3.93 -0.91 -3.45
C VAL A 243 2.51 -1.42 -3.65
N PRO A 244 2.22 -2.19 -4.72
CA PRO A 244 0.89 -2.72 -4.93
C PRO A 244 0.60 -3.90 -4.00
N ARG A 245 -0.63 -3.96 -3.49
CA ARG A 245 -1.09 -4.94 -2.50
C ARG A 245 -2.39 -5.59 -2.93
N SER A 246 -2.70 -6.74 -2.33
CA SER A 246 -3.96 -7.44 -2.57
C SER A 246 -5.11 -6.79 -1.79
N PRO A 247 -6.29 -6.58 -2.40
CA PRO A 247 -7.47 -6.12 -1.68
C PRO A 247 -8.04 -7.16 -0.70
N ASP A 248 -7.58 -8.42 -0.77
CA ASP A 248 -7.96 -9.49 0.15
C ASP A 248 -7.17 -9.44 1.49
N LEU A 249 -6.23 -8.49 1.64
CA LEU A 249 -5.55 -8.22 2.91
C LEU A 249 -6.41 -7.28 3.78
N VAL A 250 -6.68 -7.71 5.01
CA VAL A 250 -7.27 -6.88 6.06
C VAL A 250 -6.17 -6.03 6.68
N ARG A 251 -6.22 -4.74 6.38
CA ARG A 251 -5.34 -3.71 6.94
C ARG A 251 -5.65 -3.52 8.44
N LEU A 252 -4.61 -3.64 9.28
CA LEU A 252 -4.70 -3.65 10.75
C LEU A 252 -4.22 -2.34 11.39
N THR A 253 -3.35 -1.63 10.68
CA THR A 253 -2.94 -0.24 10.96
C THR A 253 -3.53 0.65 9.88
N GLY A 254 -3.59 1.97 10.06
CA GLY A 254 -4.08 2.85 8.98
C GLY A 254 -3.15 2.93 7.78
N LYS A 255 -2.71 4.14 7.43
CA LYS A 255 -1.93 4.36 6.20
C LYS A 255 -0.52 3.77 6.28
N LEU A 256 0.28 4.23 7.24
CA LEU A 256 1.70 3.89 7.35
C LEU A 256 2.13 3.80 8.83
N PRO A 257 2.92 2.78 9.24
CA PRO A 257 3.39 1.65 8.43
C PRO A 257 2.27 0.65 8.13
N LEU A 258 2.37 -0.09 7.02
CA LEU A 258 1.42 -1.17 6.74
C LEU A 258 1.64 -2.36 7.67
N ASN A 259 0.57 -2.77 8.34
CA ASN A 259 0.43 -4.09 8.90
C ASN A 259 -0.91 -4.66 8.46
N ALA A 260 -0.90 -5.85 7.88
CA ALA A 260 -2.09 -6.47 7.32
C ALA A 260 -2.04 -7.99 7.43
N GLU A 261 -3.20 -8.61 7.61
CA GLU A 261 -3.36 -10.06 7.54
C GLU A 261 -4.36 -10.46 6.44
N PRO A 262 -4.17 -11.61 5.76
CA PRO A 262 -5.18 -12.13 4.85
C PRO A 262 -6.47 -12.46 5.61
N GLN A 263 -7.61 -12.32 4.93
CA GLN A 263 -8.86 -12.89 5.42
C GLN A 263 -8.67 -14.40 5.68
N LEU A 264 -9.01 -14.87 6.89
CA LEU A 264 -8.71 -16.24 7.33
C LEU A 264 -9.19 -17.32 6.35
N SER A 265 -10.41 -17.17 5.81
CA SER A 265 -10.96 -18.10 4.82
C SER A 265 -10.17 -18.12 3.52
N LYS A 266 -9.68 -16.97 3.05
CA LYS A 266 -8.85 -16.85 1.85
C LYS A 266 -7.47 -17.46 2.08
N LEU A 267 -6.86 -17.19 3.24
CA LEU A 267 -5.59 -17.81 3.67
C LEU A 267 -5.70 -19.34 3.65
N PHE A 268 -6.72 -19.89 4.30
CA PHE A 268 -6.89 -21.35 4.38
C PHE A 268 -7.21 -21.98 3.01
N ASN A 269 -8.05 -21.33 2.20
CA ASN A 269 -8.40 -21.82 0.87
C ASN A 269 -7.23 -21.78 -0.12
N ALA A 270 -6.20 -20.98 0.14
CA ALA A 270 -4.99 -20.95 -0.67
C ALA A 270 -4.14 -22.23 -0.55
N GLY A 271 -4.41 -23.06 0.46
CA GLY A 271 -3.73 -24.34 0.69
C GLY A 271 -2.46 -24.21 1.53
N LEU A 272 -1.60 -25.24 1.48
CA LEU A 272 -0.39 -25.32 2.30
C LEU A 272 0.66 -24.25 1.96
N VAL A 273 0.62 -23.67 0.76
CA VAL A 273 1.54 -22.61 0.33
C VAL A 273 0.72 -21.37 0.03
N THR A 274 0.91 -20.35 0.86
CA THR A 274 0.28 -19.03 0.72
C THR A 274 0.89 -18.29 -0.49
N PRO A 275 0.06 -17.82 -1.44
CA PRO A 275 0.48 -16.90 -2.50
C PRO A 275 1.12 -15.64 -1.92
N ASN A 276 2.10 -15.08 -2.62
CA ASN A 276 2.86 -13.92 -2.16
C ASN A 276 1.93 -12.73 -1.84
N GLU A 277 0.89 -12.53 -2.64
CA GLU A 277 -0.05 -11.42 -2.54
C GLU A 277 -0.99 -11.54 -1.33
N LEU A 278 -1.12 -12.74 -0.76
CA LEU A 278 -1.92 -13.02 0.45
C LEU A 278 -1.06 -13.24 1.68
N HIS A 279 0.26 -13.24 1.55
CA HIS A 279 1.14 -13.43 2.69
C HIS A 279 1.02 -12.21 3.62
N TYR A 280 0.86 -12.46 4.93
CA TYR A 280 0.68 -11.36 5.88
C TYR A 280 1.87 -10.38 5.84
N VAL A 281 1.59 -9.10 6.06
CA VAL A 281 2.57 -8.00 6.02
C VAL A 281 2.70 -7.40 7.41
N ARG A 282 3.94 -7.30 7.91
CA ARG A 282 4.28 -6.56 9.12
C ARG A 282 5.46 -5.64 8.79
N ASN A 283 5.22 -4.33 8.79
CA ASN A 283 6.24 -3.29 8.62
C ASN A 283 6.28 -2.40 9.86
N HIS A 284 7.47 -2.01 10.31
CA HIS A 284 7.66 -1.01 11.38
C HIS A 284 7.76 0.42 10.84
N GLY A 285 8.05 0.57 9.54
CA GLY A 285 8.18 1.83 8.84
C GLY A 285 7.83 1.69 7.35
N PRO A 286 8.15 2.71 6.54
CA PRO A 286 8.03 2.64 5.09
C PRO A 286 8.87 1.52 4.48
N VAL A 287 8.41 0.95 3.37
CA VAL A 287 9.15 -0.04 2.59
C VAL A 287 10.32 0.64 1.89
N PRO A 288 11.59 0.23 2.15
CA PRO A 288 12.74 0.77 1.44
C PRO A 288 12.67 0.46 -0.05
N LYS A 289 12.92 1.48 -0.87
CA LYS A 289 13.04 1.31 -2.31
C LYS A 289 14.46 0.88 -2.69
N LEU A 290 14.72 -0.42 -2.61
CA LEU A 290 16.00 -1.01 -2.98
C LEU A 290 16.00 -1.49 -4.43
N VAL A 291 17.20 -1.59 -5.02
CA VAL A 291 17.42 -2.02 -6.41
C VAL A 291 18.48 -3.12 -6.38
N TRP A 292 18.24 -4.24 -7.08
CA TRP A 292 19.08 -5.45 -7.04
C TRP A 292 20.55 -5.13 -7.31
N GLU A 293 20.81 -4.33 -8.34
CA GLU A 293 22.12 -4.00 -8.86
C GLU A 293 22.96 -3.11 -7.92
N PHE A 294 22.30 -2.36 -7.04
CA PHE A 294 22.96 -1.43 -6.11
C PHE A 294 22.93 -1.88 -4.66
N HIS A 295 22.19 -2.95 -4.35
CA HIS A 295 22.09 -3.47 -3.01
C HIS A 295 23.32 -4.30 -2.64
N GLU A 296 23.89 -4.01 -1.49
CA GLU A 296 25.03 -4.72 -0.91
C GLU A 296 24.73 -5.10 0.53
N ILE A 297 25.20 -6.28 0.94
CA ILE A 297 25.18 -6.71 2.34
C ILE A 297 26.56 -6.46 2.93
N ASP A 298 26.63 -5.62 3.96
CA ASP A 298 27.83 -5.42 4.76
C ASP A 298 27.99 -6.54 5.80
N ILE A 299 29.06 -7.33 5.69
CA ILE A 299 29.36 -8.44 6.59
C ILE A 299 30.64 -8.12 7.37
N GLU A 300 30.56 -8.24 8.70
CA GLU A 300 31.67 -8.01 9.64
C GLU A 300 32.25 -6.59 9.57
N GLY A 301 31.40 -5.57 9.39
CA GLY A 301 31.78 -4.15 9.50
C GLY A 301 32.69 -3.64 8.38
N GLY A 302 32.41 -4.06 7.15
CA GLY A 302 33.09 -3.65 5.92
C GLY A 302 34.15 -4.64 5.47
N ARG A 303 34.36 -5.75 6.19
CA ARG A 303 35.33 -6.79 5.81
C ARG A 303 34.94 -7.44 4.49
N VAL A 304 33.66 -7.76 4.33
CA VAL A 304 33.09 -8.27 3.08
C VAL A 304 31.85 -7.45 2.76
N LYS A 305 31.79 -6.92 1.53
CA LYS A 305 30.57 -6.36 0.95
C LYS A 305 30.15 -7.26 -0.18
N LEU A 306 28.95 -7.81 -0.08
CA LEU A 306 28.45 -8.80 -1.03
C LEU A 306 27.31 -8.20 -1.84
N GLY A 307 27.51 -8.07 -3.15
CA GLY A 307 26.44 -7.69 -4.08
C GLY A 307 25.45 -8.83 -4.32
N MET A 308 24.27 -8.51 -4.85
CA MET A 308 23.24 -9.52 -5.09
C MET A 308 23.63 -10.58 -6.13
N ASP A 309 24.34 -10.20 -7.20
CA ASP A 309 24.83 -11.15 -8.20
C ASP A 309 25.89 -12.09 -7.61
N GLU A 310 26.80 -11.56 -6.78
CA GLU A 310 27.80 -12.36 -6.08
C GLU A 310 27.13 -13.35 -5.11
N LEU A 311 26.11 -12.91 -4.36
CA LEU A 311 25.34 -13.78 -3.46
C LEU A 311 24.69 -14.95 -4.22
N THR A 312 24.12 -14.69 -5.40
CA THR A 312 23.44 -15.74 -6.18
C THR A 312 24.38 -16.67 -6.94
N LYS A 313 25.53 -16.17 -7.40
CA LYS A 313 26.49 -16.95 -8.20
C LYS A 313 27.46 -17.75 -7.34
N ASN A 314 27.94 -17.17 -6.24
CA ASN A 314 29.03 -17.75 -5.45
C ASN A 314 28.56 -18.77 -4.40
N PHE A 315 27.26 -18.80 -4.09
CA PHE A 315 26.72 -19.66 -3.04
C PHE A 315 25.59 -20.56 -3.55
N LYS A 316 25.63 -21.83 -3.13
CA LYS A 316 24.59 -22.80 -3.46
C LYS A 316 23.30 -22.49 -2.68
N ALA A 317 22.21 -22.23 -3.38
CA ALA A 317 20.91 -22.01 -2.78
C ALA A 317 20.14 -23.31 -2.47
N ILE A 318 19.32 -23.25 -1.44
CA ILE A 318 18.21 -24.18 -1.19
C ILE A 318 16.89 -23.46 -1.43
N ASN A 319 15.80 -24.21 -1.60
CA ASN A 319 14.43 -23.75 -1.72
C ASN A 319 13.50 -24.65 -0.90
N ILE A 320 12.99 -24.12 0.21
CA ILE A 320 12.26 -24.89 1.22
C ILE A 320 10.98 -24.15 1.68
N PRO A 321 9.87 -24.86 1.96
CA PRO A 321 8.69 -24.22 2.54
C PRO A 321 8.92 -23.91 4.02
N ILE A 322 8.75 -22.65 4.39
CA ILE A 322 8.86 -22.16 5.77
C ILE A 322 7.56 -21.44 6.11
N LEU A 323 6.94 -21.84 7.22
CA LEU A 323 5.91 -21.05 7.87
C LEU A 323 6.55 -19.90 8.63
N LEU A 324 6.03 -18.71 8.37
CA LEU A 324 6.33 -17.50 9.13
C LEU A 324 5.07 -17.10 9.88
N ALA A 325 5.20 -16.83 11.17
CA ALA A 325 4.13 -16.27 11.99
C ALA A 325 4.63 -15.02 12.70
N CYS A 326 3.75 -14.03 12.81
CA CYS A 326 3.93 -12.89 13.69
C CYS A 326 3.83 -13.40 15.14
N ASP A 327 4.73 -12.97 16.01
CA ASP A 327 4.61 -13.16 17.47
C ASP A 327 3.31 -12.54 18.02
N ASN A 328 2.72 -11.60 17.29
CA ASN A 328 1.49 -10.90 17.68
C ASN A 328 0.22 -11.46 17.06
N THR A 329 0.30 -12.59 16.35
CA THR A 329 -0.90 -13.25 15.84
C THR A 329 -1.88 -13.56 16.99
N ARG A 330 -3.18 -13.38 16.76
CA ARG A 330 -4.25 -13.51 17.76
C ARG A 330 -4.16 -12.51 18.93
N ARG A 331 -3.43 -11.40 18.80
CA ARG A 331 -3.35 -10.35 19.84
C ARG A 331 -4.72 -9.79 20.21
N LYS A 332 -5.65 -9.64 19.24
CA LYS A 332 -6.94 -9.04 19.52
C LYS A 332 -7.73 -9.80 20.58
N GLU A 333 -7.60 -11.14 20.67
CA GLU A 333 -8.19 -11.93 21.75
C GLU A 333 -7.71 -11.49 23.15
N LEU A 334 -6.44 -11.07 23.27
CA LEU A 334 -5.90 -10.50 24.52
C LEU A 334 -6.45 -9.09 24.77
N ASN A 335 -6.57 -8.26 23.73
CA ASN A 335 -7.17 -6.92 23.81
C ASN A 335 -8.64 -6.95 24.26
N MET A 336 -9.38 -8.03 23.99
CA MET A 336 -10.75 -8.19 24.51
C MET A 336 -10.79 -8.36 26.04
N ILE A 337 -9.72 -8.87 26.65
CA ILE A 337 -9.60 -9.07 28.10
C ILE A 337 -9.12 -7.77 28.74
N LYS A 338 -8.00 -7.26 28.24
CA LYS A 338 -7.35 -6.03 28.70
C LYS A 338 -6.49 -5.49 27.56
N ARG A 339 -6.50 -4.18 27.35
CA ARG A 339 -5.73 -3.54 26.28
C ARG A 339 -4.22 -3.81 26.42
N THR A 340 -3.58 -4.21 25.32
CA THR A 340 -2.13 -4.36 25.15
C THR A 340 -1.57 -3.13 24.42
N THR A 341 -0.25 -3.06 24.21
CA THR A 341 0.40 -1.93 23.52
C THR A 341 0.30 -1.97 21.99
N GLY A 342 -0.34 -2.98 21.42
CA GLY A 342 -0.30 -3.24 19.99
C GLY A 342 -1.66 -3.41 19.33
N PHE A 343 -1.69 -3.10 18.03
CA PHE A 343 -2.87 -3.19 17.17
C PHE A 343 -3.41 -4.62 16.98
N ASN A 344 -4.64 -4.68 16.51
CA ASN A 344 -5.56 -5.82 16.62
C ASN A 344 -5.38 -6.91 15.54
N TRP A 345 -4.32 -7.73 15.65
CA TRP A 345 -4.19 -8.95 14.86
C TRP A 345 -5.32 -9.94 15.17
N GLY A 346 -5.93 -10.48 14.11
CA GLY A 346 -6.74 -11.67 14.17
C GLY A 346 -5.86 -12.93 14.10
N PRO A 347 -6.42 -14.06 13.69
CA PRO A 347 -5.65 -15.30 13.53
C PRO A 347 -4.88 -15.37 12.20
N GLY A 348 -4.98 -14.36 11.33
CA GLY A 348 -4.38 -14.35 9.99
C GLY A 348 -2.90 -13.92 9.94
N GLY A 349 -2.29 -13.53 11.07
CA GLY A 349 -0.88 -13.13 11.16
C GLY A 349 0.14 -14.28 10.97
N VAL A 350 -0.12 -15.19 10.02
CA VAL A 350 0.66 -16.39 9.71
C VAL A 350 0.54 -16.73 8.23
N SER A 351 1.61 -17.22 7.61
CA SER A 351 1.63 -17.65 6.20
C SER A 351 2.77 -18.62 5.96
N CYS A 352 2.67 -19.46 4.92
CA CYS A 352 3.71 -20.42 4.56
C CYS A 352 4.11 -20.26 3.10
N ALA A 353 5.39 -20.09 2.81
CA ALA A 353 5.88 -19.90 1.46
C ALA A 353 7.17 -20.69 1.24
N TYR A 354 7.50 -20.97 -0.03
CA TYR A 354 8.83 -21.43 -0.41
C TYR A 354 9.80 -20.25 -0.36
N TRP A 355 10.95 -20.43 0.28
CA TRP A 355 11.99 -19.41 0.37
C TRP A 355 13.29 -19.97 -0.19
N LYS A 356 13.92 -19.20 -1.08
CA LYS A 356 15.14 -19.62 -1.76
C LYS A 356 16.30 -18.66 -1.55
N GLY A 357 17.44 -19.24 -1.18
CA GLY A 357 18.67 -18.54 -0.86
C GLY A 357 19.75 -19.47 -0.33
N PRO A 358 21.01 -19.02 -0.22
CA PRO A 358 22.07 -19.79 0.42
C PRO A 358 21.89 -19.84 1.94
N LEU A 359 22.51 -20.84 2.57
CA LEU A 359 22.63 -20.89 4.03
C LEU A 359 23.48 -19.71 4.51
N LEU A 360 22.99 -18.99 5.52
CA LEU A 360 23.74 -17.90 6.16
C LEU A 360 25.08 -18.39 6.72
N ARG A 361 25.10 -19.61 7.29
CA ARG A 361 26.32 -20.28 7.74
C ARG A 361 27.43 -20.24 6.68
N ASP A 362 27.11 -20.63 5.44
CA ASP A 362 28.11 -20.77 4.38
C ASP A 362 28.64 -19.40 3.93
N VAL A 363 27.78 -18.38 3.97
CA VAL A 363 28.15 -16.97 3.72
C VAL A 363 29.08 -16.44 4.82
N LEU A 364 28.79 -16.71 6.10
CA LEU A 364 29.63 -16.29 7.22
C LEU A 364 31.00 -16.98 7.20
N LEU A 365 31.06 -18.28 6.89
CA LEU A 365 32.32 -19.01 6.73
C LEU A 365 33.17 -18.42 5.60
N ALA A 366 32.56 -18.09 4.46
CA ALA A 366 33.24 -17.45 3.35
C ALA A 366 33.74 -16.03 3.70
N ALA A 367 33.05 -15.32 4.61
CA ALA A 367 33.48 -14.04 5.15
C ALA A 367 34.55 -14.14 6.25
N GLY A 368 35.01 -15.35 6.58
CA GLY A 368 36.06 -15.59 7.56
C GLY A 368 35.58 -15.62 9.02
N VAL A 369 34.28 -15.77 9.26
CA VAL A 369 33.76 -16.09 10.59
C VAL A 369 34.08 -17.56 10.90
N PRO A 370 34.65 -17.89 12.07
CA PRO A 370 35.02 -19.27 12.38
C PRO A 370 33.79 -20.16 12.52
N GLU A 371 33.92 -21.46 12.27
CA GLU A 371 32.79 -22.40 12.42
C GLU A 371 32.32 -22.54 13.87
N ARG A 372 33.23 -22.35 14.83
CA ARG A 372 32.96 -22.32 16.27
C ARG A 372 33.71 -21.16 16.88
N MET A 373 33.06 -20.44 17.78
CA MET A 373 33.74 -19.38 18.53
C MET A 373 34.66 -19.98 19.61
N PRO A 374 35.71 -19.25 20.03
CA PRO A 374 36.58 -19.69 21.12
C PRO A 374 35.77 -19.94 22.39
N ASP A 375 36.03 -21.08 23.03
CA ASP A 375 35.40 -21.47 24.30
C ASP A 375 36.10 -20.72 25.44
N GLN A 376 35.71 -19.45 25.64
CA GLN A 376 36.21 -18.59 26.72
C GLN A 376 35.07 -18.33 27.71
N ASP A 377 35.24 -18.76 28.97
CA ASP A 377 34.38 -18.42 30.13
C ASP A 377 32.86 -18.48 29.88
N ASN A 378 32.34 -19.56 29.25
CA ASN A 378 30.91 -19.71 28.93
C ASN A 378 30.31 -18.51 28.15
N GLN A 379 31.14 -17.75 27.42
CA GLN A 379 30.71 -16.61 26.63
C GLN A 379 29.78 -17.05 25.49
N ARG A 380 28.54 -16.58 25.50
CA ARG A 380 27.62 -16.74 24.36
C ARG A 380 27.92 -15.68 23.30
N TYR A 381 27.90 -16.09 22.04
CA TYR A 381 28.04 -15.20 20.89
C TYR A 381 26.71 -15.08 20.12
N TRP A 382 26.60 -14.00 19.36
CA TRP A 382 25.39 -13.57 18.68
C TRP A 382 25.72 -13.18 17.24
N ILE A 383 24.80 -13.47 16.33
CA ILE A 383 24.80 -12.89 14.99
C ILE A 383 23.71 -11.83 14.95
N HIS A 384 24.11 -10.62 14.60
CA HIS A 384 23.23 -9.46 14.49
C HIS A 384 22.85 -9.23 13.04
N PHE A 385 21.67 -8.64 12.87
CA PHE A 385 21.09 -8.27 11.58
C PHE A 385 20.55 -6.85 11.67
N GLU A 386 20.71 -6.08 10.59
CA GLU A 386 20.10 -4.76 10.42
C GLU A 386 19.48 -4.65 9.03
N GLY A 387 18.27 -4.08 8.96
CA GLY A 387 17.57 -3.77 7.72
C GLY A 387 17.97 -2.42 7.14
N ALA A 388 17.56 -2.16 5.90
CA ALA A 388 17.71 -0.85 5.26
C ALA A 388 16.57 0.11 5.61
N ASP A 389 15.55 -0.34 6.36
CA ASP A 389 14.40 0.45 6.77
C ASP A 389 14.72 1.41 7.90
N GLU A 390 14.03 2.55 7.87
CA GLU A 390 14.19 3.67 8.80
C GLU A 390 12.84 3.98 9.46
N PRO A 391 12.33 3.10 10.33
CA PRO A 391 11.17 3.41 11.14
C PRO A 391 11.52 4.45 12.21
N ASN A 392 10.51 5.02 12.86
CA ASN A 392 10.63 6.26 13.65
C ASN A 392 11.69 6.24 14.77
N GLU A 393 11.91 5.09 15.42
CA GLU A 393 12.77 5.01 16.61
C GLU A 393 14.24 4.78 16.25
N ALA A 394 14.52 3.87 15.31
CA ALA A 394 15.86 3.51 14.83
C ALA A 394 15.73 2.57 13.63
N LYS A 395 16.82 2.24 12.92
CA LYS A 395 16.79 1.13 11.96
C LYS A 395 16.35 -0.18 12.62
N TYR A 396 15.62 -1.01 11.87
CA TYR A 396 15.23 -2.31 12.40
C TYR A 396 16.44 -3.24 12.50
N ALA A 397 16.83 -3.58 13.73
CA ALA A 397 17.94 -4.47 14.00
C ALA A 397 17.61 -5.46 15.12
N THR A 398 18.19 -6.65 15.05
CA THR A 398 18.01 -7.70 16.06
C THR A 398 19.20 -8.66 16.05
N SER A 399 19.14 -9.73 16.84
CA SER A 399 20.16 -10.80 16.83
C SER A 399 19.56 -12.14 17.18
N ILE A 400 20.26 -13.22 16.82
CA ILE A 400 20.00 -14.57 17.33
C ILE A 400 21.31 -15.25 17.77
N PRO A 401 21.26 -16.33 18.58
CA PRO A 401 22.47 -17.01 19.03
C PRO A 401 23.32 -17.53 17.88
N PHE A 402 24.64 -17.38 18.01
CA PHE A 402 25.62 -17.80 17.01
C PHE A 402 25.50 -19.28 16.64
N ASP A 403 25.42 -20.16 17.65
CA ASP A 403 25.35 -21.61 17.43
C ASP A 403 24.09 -22.03 16.66
N HIS A 404 23.00 -21.25 16.79
CA HIS A 404 21.77 -21.51 16.03
C HIS A 404 21.98 -21.25 14.53
N VAL A 405 22.67 -20.16 14.17
CA VAL A 405 23.01 -19.81 12.78
C VAL A 405 23.97 -20.82 12.18
N MET A 406 24.98 -21.24 12.95
CA MET A 406 26.05 -22.11 12.46
C MET A 406 25.67 -23.59 12.38
N ASP A 407 24.54 -24.01 12.97
CA ASP A 407 24.00 -25.35 12.80
C ASP A 407 23.26 -25.48 11.45
N PRO A 408 23.79 -26.25 10.48
CA PRO A 408 23.17 -26.39 9.16
C PRO A 408 21.80 -27.07 9.18
N ARG A 409 21.38 -27.67 10.31
CA ARG A 409 20.06 -28.29 10.47
C ARG A 409 18.95 -27.28 10.78
N ASN A 410 19.29 -26.04 11.14
CA ASN A 410 18.33 -24.98 11.41
C ASN A 410 17.91 -24.22 10.13
N ASP A 411 18.58 -24.49 9.00
CA ASP A 411 18.25 -23.93 7.68
C ASP A 411 18.06 -22.39 7.67
N VAL A 412 18.92 -21.67 8.41
CA VAL A 412 18.92 -20.20 8.35
C VAL A 412 19.43 -19.75 6.98
N ILE A 413 18.61 -19.03 6.22
CA ILE A 413 18.92 -18.64 4.83
C ILE A 413 18.88 -17.13 4.61
N LEU A 414 19.70 -16.68 3.66
CA LEU A 414 19.57 -15.35 3.04
C LEU A 414 18.68 -15.47 1.80
N ALA A 415 17.37 -15.34 2.00
CA ALA A 415 16.40 -15.52 0.93
C ALA A 415 16.36 -14.31 0.00
N TYR A 416 16.39 -14.57 -1.32
CA TYR A 416 16.22 -13.56 -2.38
C TYR A 416 15.03 -13.89 -3.32
N GLU A 417 14.45 -15.09 -3.18
CA GLU A 417 13.26 -15.54 -3.88
C GLU A 417 12.22 -16.07 -2.87
N MET A 418 10.94 -15.81 -3.16
CA MET A 418 9.76 -16.29 -2.42
C MET A 418 8.72 -16.83 -3.39
N ASN A 419 8.33 -18.10 -3.20
CA ASN A 419 7.51 -18.87 -4.13
C ASN A 419 8.03 -18.83 -5.57
N ASP A 420 9.33 -19.14 -5.74
CA ASP A 420 10.02 -19.22 -7.04
C ASP A 420 10.02 -17.91 -7.85
N ARG A 421 9.88 -16.77 -7.17
CA ARG A 421 9.87 -15.42 -7.76
C ARG A 421 10.74 -14.47 -6.94
N PRO A 422 11.25 -13.37 -7.54
CA PRO A 422 11.91 -12.33 -6.76
C PRO A 422 11.03 -11.89 -5.58
N LEU A 423 11.67 -11.59 -4.45
CA LEU A 423 10.95 -11.14 -3.26
C LEU A 423 10.04 -9.95 -3.58
N PRO A 424 8.78 -9.94 -3.09
CA PRO A 424 7.97 -8.72 -3.06
C PRO A 424 8.60 -7.65 -2.16
N PRO A 425 8.41 -6.34 -2.43
CA PRO A 425 8.97 -5.27 -1.61
C PRO A 425 8.57 -5.35 -0.13
N ASP A 426 7.28 -5.59 0.17
CA ASP A 426 6.76 -5.77 1.54
C ASP A 426 7.41 -6.94 2.30
N HIS A 427 7.99 -7.90 1.57
CA HIS A 427 8.62 -9.10 2.12
C HIS A 427 10.14 -9.07 2.07
N GLY A 428 10.76 -7.93 1.81
CA GLY A 428 12.20 -7.73 2.02
C GLY A 428 13.07 -7.74 0.77
N TYR A 429 12.52 -7.44 -0.40
CA TYR A 429 13.31 -7.29 -1.62
C TYR A 429 14.53 -6.35 -1.43
N PRO A 430 15.74 -6.69 -1.92
CA PRO A 430 16.06 -7.88 -2.72
C PRO A 430 16.50 -9.09 -1.89
N VAL A 431 16.73 -8.94 -0.58
CA VAL A 431 17.22 -10.01 0.29
C VAL A 431 16.74 -9.83 1.74
N ARG A 432 16.39 -10.96 2.37
CA ARG A 432 16.05 -11.02 3.79
C ARG A 432 16.69 -12.21 4.48
N VAL A 433 16.75 -12.16 5.81
CA VAL A 433 17.02 -13.35 6.63
C VAL A 433 15.71 -14.12 6.81
N MET A 434 15.77 -15.44 6.66
CA MET A 434 14.72 -16.36 7.09
C MET A 434 15.29 -17.34 8.12
N ILE A 435 14.60 -17.43 9.27
CA ILE A 435 14.99 -18.27 10.40
C ILE A 435 13.81 -19.22 10.68
N PRO A 436 13.83 -20.44 10.15
CA PRO A 436 12.75 -21.40 10.32
C PRO A 436 12.40 -21.66 11.80
N GLY A 437 11.10 -21.67 12.11
CA GLY A 437 10.59 -21.92 13.46
C GLY A 437 10.73 -20.77 14.46
N TYR A 438 11.38 -19.66 14.08
CA TYR A 438 11.45 -18.45 14.90
C TYR A 438 10.27 -17.51 14.63
N VAL A 439 10.03 -16.59 15.55
CA VAL A 439 9.06 -15.51 15.37
C VAL A 439 9.48 -14.57 14.23
N GLY A 440 8.48 -14.03 13.51
CA GLY A 440 8.70 -13.18 12.34
C GLY A 440 9.60 -11.96 12.62
N GLY A 441 9.58 -11.41 13.83
CA GLY A 441 10.45 -10.30 14.23
C GLY A 441 11.94 -10.61 14.21
N ARG A 442 12.38 -11.87 14.18
CA ARG A 442 13.81 -12.20 14.03
C ARG A 442 14.26 -12.29 12.57
N CYS A 443 13.31 -12.44 11.64
CA CYS A 443 13.57 -12.59 10.20
C CYS A 443 13.70 -11.21 9.54
N VAL A 444 14.83 -10.52 9.74
CA VAL A 444 15.05 -9.15 9.24
C VAL A 444 14.89 -9.06 7.73
N LYS A 445 14.08 -8.09 7.28
CA LYS A 445 13.82 -7.76 5.87
C LYS A 445 14.78 -6.68 5.38
N TRP A 446 14.92 -6.55 4.06
CA TRP A 446 15.75 -5.52 3.44
C TRP A 446 17.17 -5.52 3.99
N LEU A 447 17.75 -6.71 4.15
CA LEU A 447 18.95 -6.94 4.95
C LEU A 447 20.13 -6.13 4.40
N SER A 448 20.68 -5.26 5.23
CA SER A 448 21.80 -4.38 4.89
C SER A 448 23.10 -4.77 5.59
N LYS A 449 23.03 -5.31 6.81
CA LYS A 449 24.22 -5.61 7.62
C LYS A 449 24.11 -6.90 8.43
N ILE A 450 25.23 -7.62 8.55
CA ILE A 450 25.41 -8.80 9.40
C ILE A 450 26.74 -8.68 10.16
N TRP A 451 26.73 -8.92 11.47
CA TRP A 451 27.98 -8.94 12.25
C TRP A 451 27.90 -9.86 13.46
N THR A 452 29.04 -10.42 13.84
CA THR A 452 29.20 -11.24 15.04
C THR A 452 29.50 -10.37 16.26
N SER A 453 28.98 -10.75 17.42
CA SER A 453 29.17 -10.04 18.69
C SER A 453 29.20 -11.02 19.87
N ASN A 454 29.89 -10.65 20.95
CA ASN A 454 29.81 -11.35 22.24
C ASN A 454 28.74 -10.77 23.18
N LYS A 455 27.92 -9.84 22.69
CA LYS A 455 26.78 -9.25 23.40
C LYS A 455 25.54 -9.33 22.53
N GLU A 456 24.40 -9.57 23.16
CA GLU A 456 23.09 -9.51 22.51
C GLU A 456 22.81 -8.10 21.97
N ASN A 457 21.97 -8.00 20.93
CA ASN A 457 21.62 -6.71 20.33
C ASN A 457 20.88 -5.81 21.34
N ASN A 458 21.25 -4.54 21.38
CA ASN A 458 20.65 -3.53 22.26
C ASN A 458 19.87 -2.46 21.48
N SER A 459 19.52 -2.74 20.22
CA SER A 459 18.64 -1.89 19.41
C SER A 459 17.25 -1.75 20.06
N TYR A 460 16.58 -0.65 19.75
CA TYR A 460 15.24 -0.35 20.27
C TYR A 460 14.28 -1.53 20.05
N TYR A 461 14.15 -2.03 18.82
CA TYR A 461 13.21 -3.11 18.49
C TYR A 461 13.61 -4.48 19.04
N HIS A 462 14.88 -4.69 19.42
CA HIS A 462 15.29 -5.91 20.09
C HIS A 462 14.94 -5.90 21.59
N LEU A 463 15.01 -4.72 22.23
CA LEU A 463 14.70 -4.54 23.65
C LEU A 463 13.21 -4.32 23.91
N HIS A 464 12.55 -3.46 23.12
CA HIS A 464 11.20 -2.98 23.42
C HIS A 464 10.09 -3.65 22.60
N ASP A 465 10.42 -4.53 21.67
CA ASP A 465 9.46 -5.26 20.83
C ASP A 465 9.79 -6.76 20.82
N ASN A 466 8.83 -7.59 20.41
CA ASN A 466 8.95 -9.06 20.31
C ASN A 466 9.39 -9.70 21.64
N ARG A 467 8.69 -9.33 22.72
CA ARG A 467 8.90 -9.88 24.07
C ARG A 467 7.60 -10.32 24.71
N MET A 468 7.66 -11.40 25.47
CA MET A 468 6.56 -11.91 26.28
C MET A 468 6.86 -11.60 27.75
N LEU A 469 6.37 -10.45 28.22
CA LEU A 469 6.56 -10.04 29.61
C LEU A 469 5.61 -10.81 30.53
N PRO A 470 5.98 -11.01 31.81
CA PRO A 470 5.07 -11.60 32.80
C PRO A 470 3.76 -10.80 32.91
N SER A 471 2.65 -11.51 33.13
CA SER A 471 1.30 -10.91 33.17
C SER A 471 1.10 -9.91 34.32
N SER A 472 1.97 -9.91 35.33
CA SER A 472 1.99 -8.93 36.42
C SER A 472 2.50 -7.56 35.98
N VAL A 473 3.22 -7.47 34.86
CA VAL A 473 3.66 -6.19 34.28
C VAL A 473 2.51 -5.63 33.45
N THR A 474 1.96 -4.50 33.89
CA THR A 474 0.76 -3.91 33.29
C THR A 474 0.98 -2.54 32.67
N ASP A 475 2.23 -2.06 32.66
CA ASP A 475 2.64 -0.76 32.14
C ASP A 475 4.02 -0.90 31.46
N THR A 476 4.47 0.14 30.74
CA THR A 476 5.74 0.13 29.99
C THR A 476 6.86 0.89 30.68
N GLU A 477 6.55 1.73 31.67
CA GLU A 477 7.46 2.78 32.15
C GLU A 477 8.03 2.50 33.54
N SER A 478 7.40 1.62 34.30
CA SER A 478 7.83 1.22 35.63
C SER A 478 9.21 0.58 35.58
N GLN A 479 9.92 0.67 36.70
CA GLN A 479 11.24 0.04 36.83
C GLN A 479 11.17 -1.47 36.57
N LEU A 480 10.08 -2.11 37.00
CA LEU A 480 9.82 -3.53 36.75
C LEU A 480 9.66 -3.81 35.25
N ALA A 481 8.89 -2.99 34.53
CA ALA A 481 8.72 -3.12 33.08
C ALA A 481 10.06 -2.99 32.35
N LYS A 482 10.84 -1.94 32.65
CA LYS A 482 12.17 -1.70 32.06
C LYS A 482 13.14 -2.86 32.28
N LEU A 483 13.11 -3.48 33.46
CA LEU A 483 13.90 -4.68 33.73
C LEU A 483 13.47 -5.85 32.83
N PHE A 484 12.17 -6.11 32.73
CA PHE A 484 11.69 -7.22 31.90
C PHE A 484 11.85 -6.99 30.40
N PHE A 485 11.85 -5.75 29.90
CA PHE A 485 12.20 -5.45 28.51
C PHE A 485 13.67 -5.73 28.18
N THR A 486 14.56 -5.76 29.18
CA THR A 486 15.99 -6.02 28.96
C THR A 486 16.43 -7.42 29.38
N HIS A 487 15.54 -8.20 30.00
CA HIS A 487 15.84 -9.55 30.47
C HIS A 487 15.85 -10.57 29.32
N PRO A 488 16.89 -11.40 29.14
CA PRO A 488 17.00 -12.30 27.98
C PRO A 488 15.83 -13.28 27.84
N ASP A 489 15.31 -13.82 28.96
CA ASP A 489 14.22 -14.82 28.94
C ASP A 489 12.85 -14.27 28.50
N THR A 490 12.68 -12.96 28.39
CA THR A 490 11.44 -12.39 27.85
C THR A 490 11.48 -12.26 26.33
N ALA A 491 12.64 -12.41 25.70
CA ALA A 491 12.79 -12.28 24.25
C ALA A 491 12.10 -13.44 23.51
N CYS A 492 11.22 -13.11 22.57
CA CYS A 492 10.59 -14.09 21.71
C CYS A 492 11.59 -14.56 20.65
N TYR A 493 11.99 -15.83 20.69
CA TYR A 493 12.83 -16.47 19.68
C TYR A 493 12.01 -17.48 18.88
N GLU A 494 11.79 -18.68 19.42
CA GLU A 494 11.01 -19.73 18.78
C GLU A 494 9.50 -19.42 18.83
N GLN A 495 8.76 -19.83 17.80
CA GLN A 495 7.29 -19.78 17.81
C GLN A 495 6.69 -20.76 18.82
N THR A 496 5.49 -20.48 19.31
CA THR A 496 4.76 -21.40 20.19
C THR A 496 3.85 -22.32 19.41
N LEU A 497 3.54 -23.50 19.99
CA LEU A 497 2.56 -24.42 19.45
C LEU A 497 1.18 -23.73 19.37
N ASN A 498 0.59 -23.68 18.18
CA ASN A 498 -0.68 -23.00 17.94
C ASN A 498 -1.56 -23.77 16.96
N SER A 499 -2.87 -23.54 17.05
CA SER A 499 -3.87 -24.09 16.14
C SER A 499 -5.06 -23.14 16.01
N VAL A 500 -5.64 -23.09 14.80
CA VAL A 500 -6.74 -22.19 14.45
C VAL A 500 -7.77 -22.98 13.65
N ILE A 501 -9.05 -22.74 13.95
CA ILE A 501 -10.18 -23.23 13.15
C ILE A 501 -10.42 -22.21 12.03
N ALA A 502 -10.45 -22.67 10.78
CA ALA A 502 -10.77 -21.84 9.61
C ALA A 502 -12.15 -22.17 9.02
N ARG A 503 -12.65 -23.39 9.26
CA ARG A 503 -14.00 -23.83 8.91
C ARG A 503 -14.67 -24.52 10.10
N PRO A 504 -15.92 -24.15 10.46
CA PRO A 504 -16.77 -23.16 9.80
C PRO A 504 -16.19 -21.74 9.89
N ALA A 505 -16.42 -20.95 8.84
CA ALA A 505 -15.86 -19.62 8.71
C ALA A 505 -16.61 -18.61 9.58
N GLN A 506 -15.95 -17.48 9.88
CA GLN A 506 -16.56 -16.35 10.56
C GLN A 506 -17.79 -15.87 9.77
N GLY A 507 -18.96 -15.89 10.43
CA GLY A 507 -20.23 -15.48 9.82
C GLY A 507 -20.89 -16.55 8.93
N GLU A 508 -20.32 -17.75 8.81
CA GLU A 508 -20.92 -18.84 8.04
C GLU A 508 -22.25 -19.27 8.68
N LYS A 509 -23.28 -19.43 7.83
CA LYS A 509 -24.62 -19.89 8.24
C LYS A 509 -24.89 -21.28 7.66
N ILE A 510 -25.24 -22.23 8.52
CA ILE A 510 -25.70 -23.56 8.11
C ILE A 510 -27.19 -23.69 8.46
N SER A 511 -28.05 -23.81 7.44
CA SER A 511 -29.48 -24.03 7.69
C SER A 511 -29.73 -25.33 8.43
N VAL A 512 -30.55 -25.30 9.48
CA VAL A 512 -30.96 -26.49 10.24
C VAL A 512 -31.77 -27.46 9.34
N SER A 513 -32.43 -26.95 8.29
CA SER A 513 -33.11 -27.79 7.29
C SER A 513 -32.15 -28.70 6.50
N ASN A 514 -30.87 -28.34 6.44
CA ASN A 514 -29.82 -29.15 5.85
C ASN A 514 -29.30 -30.25 6.79
N ALA A 515 -29.68 -30.23 8.07
CA ALA A 515 -29.30 -31.22 9.08
C ALA A 515 -30.12 -32.52 8.91
N ARG A 516 -29.87 -33.25 7.81
CA ARG A 516 -30.43 -34.58 7.57
C ARG A 516 -29.43 -35.65 8.00
N LYS A 517 -29.92 -36.77 8.54
CA LYS A 517 -29.10 -37.92 8.93
C LYS A 517 -28.18 -38.34 7.78
N GLY A 518 -26.89 -38.52 8.07
CA GLY A 518 -25.86 -38.88 7.10
C GLY A 518 -25.23 -37.72 6.31
N LYS A 519 -25.67 -36.46 6.50
CA LYS A 519 -24.95 -35.29 5.99
C LYS A 519 -23.90 -34.83 6.99
N THR A 520 -22.66 -34.74 6.52
CA THR A 520 -21.53 -34.27 7.32
C THR A 520 -21.10 -32.85 6.94
N TYR A 521 -20.45 -32.19 7.88
CA TYR A 521 -19.72 -30.95 7.71
C TYR A 521 -18.25 -31.18 8.02
N ARG A 522 -17.36 -30.61 7.20
CA ARG A 522 -15.92 -30.69 7.39
C ARG A 522 -15.43 -29.49 8.21
N ILE A 523 -15.14 -29.73 9.49
CA ILE A 523 -14.43 -28.77 10.34
C ILE A 523 -12.96 -28.84 9.94
N ALA A 524 -12.33 -27.70 9.70
CA ALA A 524 -10.95 -27.66 9.22
C ALA A 524 -10.19 -26.43 9.69
N GLY A 525 -8.87 -26.50 9.66
CA GLY A 525 -7.98 -25.42 10.06
C GLY A 525 -6.52 -25.77 9.88
N PHE A 526 -5.64 -25.01 10.53
CA PHE A 526 -4.21 -25.25 10.50
C PHE A 526 -3.62 -25.30 11.91
N ALA A 527 -2.42 -25.88 12.01
CA ALA A 527 -1.64 -25.93 13.24
C ALA A 527 -0.14 -25.85 12.90
N TYR A 528 0.64 -25.26 13.80
CA TYR A 528 2.08 -25.11 13.65
C TYR A 528 2.77 -25.15 15.01
N SER A 529 4.05 -25.50 15.02
CA SER A 529 4.92 -25.41 16.20
C SER A 529 6.21 -24.69 15.84
N GLY A 530 6.84 -24.09 16.84
CA GLY A 530 8.22 -23.62 16.71
C GLY A 530 9.23 -24.75 16.82
N SER A 531 10.51 -24.36 16.86
CA SER A 531 11.68 -25.24 17.10
C SER A 531 11.86 -26.39 16.09
N GLY A 532 11.00 -26.50 15.08
CA GLY A 532 10.98 -27.52 14.04
C GLY A 532 10.41 -28.87 14.46
N HIS A 533 9.66 -28.92 15.57
CA HIS A 533 8.95 -30.14 15.97
C HIS A 533 7.68 -30.33 15.12
N PRO A 534 7.39 -31.56 14.65
CA PRO A 534 6.15 -31.81 13.92
C PRO A 534 4.96 -31.69 14.86
N VAL A 535 3.85 -31.13 14.38
CA VAL A 535 2.55 -31.25 15.07
C VAL A 535 2.09 -32.70 14.98
N ARG A 536 2.07 -33.42 16.11
CA ARG A 536 1.85 -34.87 16.22
C ARG A 536 0.39 -35.27 16.38
N ARG A 537 -0.44 -34.38 16.92
CA ARG A 537 -1.86 -34.64 17.12
C ARG A 537 -2.62 -33.32 17.06
N VAL A 538 -3.76 -33.33 16.37
CA VAL A 538 -4.74 -32.24 16.40
C VAL A 538 -6.09 -32.88 16.74
N GLU A 539 -6.79 -32.28 17.68
CA GLU A 539 -8.05 -32.77 18.20
C GLU A 539 -9.04 -31.61 18.30
N ILE A 540 -10.32 -31.89 18.06
CA ILE A 540 -11.40 -30.93 18.33
C ILE A 540 -12.36 -31.47 19.38
N SER A 541 -12.99 -30.56 20.12
CA SER A 541 -14.09 -30.86 21.03
C SER A 541 -15.34 -30.10 20.57
N LEU A 542 -16.49 -30.76 20.65
CA LEU A 542 -17.81 -30.15 20.41
C LEU A 542 -18.59 -29.84 21.71
N ASN A 543 -18.00 -30.13 22.87
CA ASN A 543 -18.66 -30.08 24.18
C ASN A 543 -17.77 -29.47 25.27
N ASN A 544 -17.12 -28.33 24.95
CA ASN A 544 -16.28 -27.57 25.89
C ASN A 544 -15.15 -28.39 26.56
N GLY A 545 -14.49 -29.27 25.79
CA GLY A 545 -13.29 -30.00 26.19
C GLY A 545 -13.55 -31.32 26.92
N LYS A 546 -14.81 -31.74 27.09
CA LYS A 546 -15.18 -32.99 27.79
C LYS A 546 -14.76 -34.24 26.99
N SER A 547 -14.86 -34.20 25.67
CA SER A 547 -14.41 -35.28 24.78
C SER A 547 -13.79 -34.73 23.49
N TRP A 548 -12.84 -35.47 22.93
CA TRP A 548 -12.02 -35.01 21.80
C TRP A 548 -12.11 -35.96 20.61
N LEU A 549 -12.27 -35.40 19.42
CA LEU A 549 -12.26 -36.09 18.14
C LEU A 549 -10.91 -35.86 17.46
N TYR A 550 -10.26 -36.94 17.04
CA TYR A 550 -8.99 -36.87 16.32
C TYR A 550 -9.19 -36.29 14.90
N CYS A 551 -8.29 -35.38 14.51
CA CYS A 551 -8.30 -34.77 13.18
C CYS A 551 -7.29 -35.44 12.24
N ILE A 552 -7.71 -35.64 11.00
CA ILE A 552 -6.82 -36.00 9.89
C ILE A 552 -5.97 -34.78 9.58
N ARG A 553 -4.66 -35.00 9.35
CA ARG A 553 -3.71 -33.94 9.03
C ARG A 553 -3.18 -34.15 7.62
N GLU A 554 -3.10 -33.07 6.86
CA GLU A 554 -2.36 -32.97 5.61
C GLU A 554 -0.97 -32.42 5.94
N PHE A 555 0.06 -33.24 5.73
CA PHE A 555 1.44 -32.91 6.03
C PHE A 555 2.32 -33.06 4.79
N PRO A 556 3.45 -32.33 4.69
CA PRO A 556 4.48 -32.67 3.73
C PRO A 556 5.06 -34.06 4.09
N ASP A 557 5.07 -34.99 3.13
CA ASP A 557 5.31 -36.44 3.34
C ASP A 557 6.63 -36.80 4.07
N ARG A 558 7.59 -35.86 4.17
CA ARG A 558 8.94 -36.05 4.74
C ARG A 558 9.46 -34.74 5.35
N PRO A 559 10.43 -34.80 6.29
CA PRO A 559 11.26 -33.65 6.64
C PRO A 559 11.80 -33.01 5.38
N ILE A 560 11.79 -31.68 5.35
CA ILE A 560 12.07 -30.91 4.14
C ILE A 560 13.55 -31.04 3.73
N ARG A 561 14.45 -31.15 4.70
CA ARG A 561 15.89 -31.29 4.47
C ARG A 561 16.55 -32.17 5.55
N HIS A 562 17.73 -31.80 6.03
CA HIS A 562 18.53 -32.59 6.96
C HIS A 562 17.83 -32.74 8.33
N GLY A 563 17.88 -33.94 8.92
CA GLY A 563 17.37 -34.20 10.26
C GLY A 563 15.84 -34.39 10.33
N ASN A 564 15.27 -34.13 11.50
CA ASN A 564 13.85 -34.35 11.81
C ASN A 564 13.07 -33.03 11.98
N LYS A 565 13.47 -31.98 11.24
CA LYS A 565 12.88 -30.63 11.37
C LYS A 565 11.73 -30.41 10.40
N PHE A 566 10.64 -29.83 10.90
CA PHE A 566 9.42 -29.51 10.16
C PHE A 566 9.14 -28.02 10.25
N TRP A 567 9.34 -27.30 9.13
CA TRP A 567 9.26 -25.85 9.09
C TRP A 567 7.93 -25.29 8.57
N ALA A 568 7.06 -26.14 8.02
CA ALA A 568 5.74 -25.76 7.53
C ALA A 568 4.64 -26.10 8.56
N TRP A 569 3.50 -25.41 8.49
CA TRP A 569 2.28 -25.85 9.19
C TRP A 569 1.78 -27.20 8.65
N VAL A 570 0.79 -27.74 9.36
CA VAL A 570 -0.12 -28.75 8.84
C VAL A 570 -1.51 -28.15 8.69
N HIS A 571 -2.21 -28.55 7.64
CA HIS A 571 -3.67 -28.39 7.58
C HIS A 571 -4.31 -29.62 8.21
N TRP A 572 -5.47 -29.45 8.83
CA TRP A 572 -6.18 -30.54 9.49
C TRP A 572 -7.67 -30.44 9.25
N HIS A 573 -8.36 -31.57 9.30
CA HIS A 573 -9.81 -31.63 9.19
C HIS A 573 -10.41 -32.83 9.93
N VAL A 574 -11.72 -32.74 10.19
CA VAL A 574 -12.56 -33.85 10.64
C VAL A 574 -13.98 -33.65 10.13
N ASP A 575 -14.60 -34.74 9.71
CA ASP A 575 -15.99 -34.73 9.24
C ASP A 575 -16.91 -35.12 10.39
N VAL A 576 -17.87 -34.24 10.70
CA VAL A 576 -18.86 -34.45 11.78
C VAL A 576 -20.27 -34.35 11.21
N GLU A 577 -21.26 -35.01 11.82
CA GLU A 577 -22.64 -34.85 11.38
C GLU A 577 -23.12 -33.41 11.61
N ILE A 578 -23.87 -32.84 10.66
CA ILE A 578 -24.41 -31.48 10.79
C ILE A 578 -25.30 -31.37 12.04
N LEU A 579 -26.03 -32.43 12.41
CA LEU A 579 -26.86 -32.46 13.63
C LEU A 579 -26.00 -32.32 14.90
N GLN A 580 -24.87 -33.03 14.97
CA GLN A 580 -23.94 -32.94 16.09
C GLN A 580 -23.30 -31.54 16.15
N LEU A 581 -22.96 -30.98 15.00
CA LEU A 581 -22.42 -29.62 14.90
C LEU A 581 -23.43 -28.55 15.33
N ALA A 582 -24.70 -28.70 14.94
CA ALA A 582 -25.77 -27.78 15.34
C ALA A 582 -26.10 -27.84 16.84
N GLN A 583 -25.78 -28.94 17.51
CA GLN A 583 -25.92 -29.14 18.95
C GLN A 583 -24.64 -28.84 19.74
N ALA A 584 -23.54 -28.48 19.06
CA ALA A 584 -22.28 -28.24 19.73
C ALA A 584 -22.38 -27.06 20.69
N GLU A 585 -21.85 -27.20 21.91
CA GLU A 585 -21.76 -26.07 22.85
C GLU A 585 -20.73 -25.04 22.35
N SER A 586 -19.67 -25.54 21.71
CA SER A 586 -18.58 -24.80 21.08
C SER A 586 -17.78 -25.76 20.20
N ILE A 587 -16.94 -25.22 19.32
CA ILE A 587 -15.93 -25.98 18.59
C ILE A 587 -14.57 -25.50 19.09
N THR A 588 -13.87 -26.34 19.83
CA THR A 588 -12.55 -26.02 20.42
C THR A 588 -11.49 -26.90 19.77
N VAL A 589 -10.37 -26.32 19.33
CA VAL A 589 -9.22 -27.07 18.81
C VAL A 589 -8.06 -27.07 19.82
N ALA A 590 -7.36 -28.19 19.91
CA ALA A 590 -6.10 -28.34 20.63
C ALA A 590 -5.12 -29.20 19.81
N CYS A 591 -3.83 -28.97 20.00
CA CYS A 591 -2.79 -29.77 19.37
C CYS A 591 -1.65 -30.13 20.32
N VAL A 592 -0.88 -31.14 19.93
CA VAL A 592 0.31 -31.64 20.62
C VAL A 592 1.45 -31.79 19.61
N ASP A 593 2.64 -31.31 19.94
CA ASP A 593 3.83 -31.42 19.07
C ASP A 593 4.70 -32.66 19.36
N GLY A 594 5.81 -32.78 18.64
CA GLY A 594 6.78 -33.87 18.77
C GLY A 594 7.54 -33.90 20.10
N ALA A 595 7.50 -32.81 20.88
CA ALA A 595 8.08 -32.71 22.21
C ALA A 595 7.01 -32.82 23.32
N HIS A 596 5.77 -33.17 22.96
CA HIS A 596 4.62 -33.26 23.86
C HIS A 596 4.19 -31.92 24.49
N ASN A 597 4.56 -30.78 23.89
CA ASN A 597 3.99 -29.50 24.28
C ASN A 597 2.50 -29.47 23.96
N THR A 598 1.72 -28.74 24.77
CA THR A 598 0.27 -28.58 24.60
C THR A 598 -0.14 -27.11 24.73
N GLN A 599 -1.26 -26.74 24.11
CA GLN A 599 -1.81 -25.39 24.21
C GLN A 599 -2.50 -25.13 25.57
N PRO A 600 -2.34 -23.93 26.17
CA PRO A 600 -3.08 -23.56 27.38
C PRO A 600 -4.58 -23.44 27.08
N GLU A 601 -5.43 -23.74 28.06
CA GLU A 601 -6.88 -23.66 27.88
C GLU A 601 -7.39 -22.22 27.78
N GLN A 602 -6.82 -21.32 28.58
CA GLN A 602 -7.20 -19.91 28.65
C GLN A 602 -6.06 -19.01 28.14
N PRO A 603 -6.38 -17.84 27.55
CA PRO A 603 -5.39 -16.86 27.14
C PRO A 603 -4.56 -16.37 28.33
N ARG A 604 -3.24 -16.21 28.12
CA ARG A 604 -2.33 -15.60 29.09
C ARG A 604 -2.00 -14.19 28.64
N TRP A 605 -2.67 -13.22 29.23
CA TRP A 605 -2.46 -11.81 28.91
C TRP A 605 -1.04 -11.36 29.28
N ASN A 606 -0.43 -10.57 28.39
CA ASN A 606 0.81 -9.84 28.63
C ASN A 606 0.72 -8.48 27.93
N ILE A 607 1.43 -7.47 28.45
CA ILE A 607 1.31 -6.09 27.98
C ILE A 607 1.67 -5.90 26.50
N SER A 608 2.59 -6.70 25.96
CA SER A 608 3.00 -6.65 24.55
C SER A 608 1.99 -7.35 23.60
N GLY A 609 1.09 -8.16 24.17
CA GLY A 609 0.11 -8.92 23.41
C GLY A 609 0.71 -9.99 22.51
N THR A 610 1.85 -10.57 22.91
CA THR A 610 2.63 -11.52 22.13
C THR A 610 2.32 -12.98 22.52
N LEU A 611 2.58 -13.91 21.61
CA LEU A 611 2.56 -15.37 21.76
C LEU A 611 1.24 -15.95 22.33
N ASN A 612 0.09 -15.39 21.92
CA ASN A 612 -1.20 -15.97 22.27
C ASN A 612 -1.41 -17.33 21.59
N SER A 613 -1.39 -18.39 22.39
CA SER A 613 -1.43 -19.79 21.95
C SER A 613 -2.55 -20.60 22.60
N CYS A 614 -3.50 -19.96 23.29
CA CYS A 614 -4.59 -20.69 23.94
C CYS A 614 -5.45 -21.47 22.94
N ARG A 615 -6.18 -22.47 23.42
CA ARG A 615 -7.11 -23.26 22.60
C ARG A 615 -8.07 -22.32 21.85
N TYR A 616 -8.14 -22.45 20.53
CA TYR A 616 -8.99 -21.60 19.70
C TYR A 616 -10.43 -22.12 19.73
N VAL A 617 -11.40 -21.21 19.89
CA VAL A 617 -12.82 -21.57 20.09
C VAL A 617 -13.72 -20.83 19.11
N VAL A 618 -14.55 -21.57 18.38
CA VAL A 618 -15.65 -21.06 17.56
C VAL A 618 -16.98 -21.38 18.24
N LYS A 619 -17.90 -20.41 18.30
CA LYS A 619 -19.21 -20.57 18.94
C LYS A 619 -20.34 -20.61 17.90
N PRO A 620 -21.20 -21.63 17.93
CA PRO A 620 -22.45 -21.62 17.17
C PRO A 620 -23.52 -20.76 17.86
N GLU A 621 -24.30 -20.04 17.07
CA GLU A 621 -25.42 -19.21 17.50
C GLU A 621 -26.65 -19.53 16.63
N LEU A 622 -27.80 -19.81 17.25
CA LEU A 622 -29.04 -20.08 16.51
C LEU A 622 -29.70 -18.76 16.10
N ILE A 623 -29.90 -18.56 14.80
CA ILE A 623 -30.57 -17.38 14.24
C ILE A 623 -31.79 -17.79 13.41
N TYR A 624 -32.77 -16.89 13.32
CA TYR A 624 -33.96 -17.03 12.48
C TYR A 624 -33.90 -15.98 11.37
N ASP A 625 -34.19 -16.38 10.13
CA ASP A 625 -34.12 -15.48 8.98
C ASP A 625 -35.38 -14.62 8.90
N ASP A 626 -35.24 -13.30 9.03
CA ASP A 626 -36.36 -12.33 9.01
C ASP A 626 -36.61 -11.69 7.62
N GLY A 627 -35.98 -12.22 6.54
CA GLY A 627 -36.01 -11.61 5.19
C GLY A 627 -36.85 -12.36 4.13
N ASP A 628 -37.85 -11.67 3.57
CA ASP A 628 -38.67 -11.84 2.33
C ASP A 628 -39.18 -13.21 1.83
N ASN A 629 -38.64 -14.33 2.31
CA ASN A 629 -39.20 -15.65 2.05
C ASN A 629 -39.79 -16.19 3.36
N GLN A 630 -41.12 -16.33 3.40
CA GLN A 630 -41.96 -16.87 4.49
C GLN A 630 -41.60 -18.31 4.93
N SER A 631 -40.36 -18.59 5.33
CA SER A 631 -39.92 -19.93 5.70
C SER A 631 -39.52 -20.10 7.16
N GLY A 632 -39.27 -19.02 7.92
CA GLY A 632 -38.94 -19.11 9.35
C GLY A 632 -37.82 -20.10 9.68
N ALA A 633 -36.95 -20.38 8.71
CA ALA A 633 -36.01 -21.49 8.78
C ALA A 633 -34.83 -21.12 9.69
N ALA A 634 -34.67 -21.85 10.79
CA ALA A 634 -33.54 -21.66 11.69
C ALA A 634 -32.21 -22.00 10.99
N SER A 635 -31.18 -21.21 11.26
CA SER A 635 -29.81 -21.45 10.82
C SER A 635 -28.84 -21.32 11.99
N VAL A 636 -27.74 -22.08 11.95
CA VAL A 636 -26.65 -21.96 12.91
C VAL A 636 -25.58 -21.05 12.30
N LEU A 637 -25.33 -19.93 12.96
CA LEU A 637 -24.29 -18.96 12.63
C LEU A 637 -23.02 -19.26 13.43
N PHE A 638 -21.86 -19.29 12.80
CA PHE A 638 -20.60 -19.54 13.48
C PHE A 638 -19.81 -18.24 13.71
N ARG A 639 -19.41 -18.03 14.96
CA ARG A 639 -18.63 -16.87 15.41
C ARG A 639 -17.26 -17.31 15.87
N HIS A 640 -16.21 -16.73 15.32
CA HIS A 640 -14.85 -16.82 15.78
C HIS A 640 -14.64 -15.89 17.00
N PRO A 641 -13.53 -16.01 17.75
CA PRO A 641 -13.27 -15.15 18.91
C PRO A 641 -13.40 -13.67 18.58
N VAL A 642 -12.75 -13.24 17.50
CA VAL A 642 -12.63 -11.85 17.07
C VAL A 642 -12.52 -11.78 15.54
N GLU A 643 -12.90 -10.63 14.97
CA GLU A 643 -12.53 -10.26 13.60
C GLU A 643 -11.28 -9.38 13.62
N PRO A 644 -10.37 -9.45 12.63
CA PRO A 644 -9.18 -8.61 12.59
C PRO A 644 -9.46 -7.10 12.58
N GLY A 645 -8.47 -6.31 12.98
CA GLY A 645 -8.51 -4.85 12.91
C GLY A 645 -9.64 -4.30 13.75
N THR A 646 -10.51 -3.51 13.14
CA THR A 646 -11.68 -2.87 13.76
C THR A 646 -12.96 -3.72 13.72
N GLY A 647 -12.93 -4.94 13.15
CA GLY A 647 -14.13 -5.79 13.03
C GLY A 647 -14.70 -6.22 14.40
N GLU A 648 -16.01 -6.12 14.58
CA GLU A 648 -16.67 -6.37 15.88
C GLU A 648 -17.51 -7.67 15.93
N GLY A 649 -17.53 -8.43 14.84
CA GLY A 649 -18.40 -9.58 14.65
C GLY A 649 -18.02 -10.84 15.43
N GLY A 650 -17.01 -10.81 16.30
CA GLY A 650 -16.59 -11.96 17.11
C GLY A 650 -17.48 -12.23 18.33
N TRP A 651 -17.37 -13.43 18.91
CA TRP A 651 -18.10 -13.79 20.13
C TRP A 651 -17.48 -13.20 21.40
N MET A 652 -16.17 -12.92 21.42
CA MET A 652 -15.54 -12.23 22.55
C MET A 652 -16.06 -10.80 22.60
N LYS A 653 -16.37 -10.32 23.81
CA LYS A 653 -16.77 -8.93 24.07
C LYS A 653 -15.73 -8.25 24.95
N PRO A 654 -15.49 -6.94 24.79
CA PRO A 654 -14.52 -6.23 25.61
C PRO A 654 -14.90 -6.35 27.09
N SER A 655 -13.92 -6.51 27.98
CA SER A 655 -14.16 -6.53 29.42
C SER A 655 -14.77 -5.22 29.91
N VAL A 656 -15.40 -5.25 31.09
CA VAL A 656 -16.01 -4.05 31.71
C VAL A 656 -14.96 -2.94 31.87
N ASP A 657 -13.73 -3.29 32.25
CA ASP A 657 -12.64 -2.32 32.41
C ASP A 657 -12.31 -1.62 31.09
N VAL A 658 -12.25 -2.37 29.98
CA VAL A 658 -12.02 -1.82 28.64
C VAL A 658 -13.18 -0.92 28.22
N GLN A 659 -14.43 -1.34 28.47
CA GLN A 659 -15.62 -0.52 28.16
C GLN A 659 -15.63 0.79 28.98
N VAL A 660 -15.27 0.73 30.26
CA VAL A 660 -15.21 1.90 31.15
C VAL A 660 -14.09 2.86 30.73
N GLN A 661 -12.92 2.34 30.31
CA GLN A 661 -11.84 3.17 29.78
C GLN A 661 -12.26 3.93 28.51
N ALA A 662 -12.89 3.23 27.55
CA ALA A 662 -13.42 3.86 26.33
C ALA A 662 -14.50 4.90 26.64
N ALA A 663 -15.38 4.63 27.61
CA ALA A 663 -16.41 5.58 28.05
C ALA A 663 -15.81 6.82 28.73
N LYS A 664 -14.76 6.67 29.55
CA LYS A 664 -14.05 7.79 30.19
C LYS A 664 -13.37 8.69 29.17
N GLN A 665 -12.75 8.12 28.14
CA GLN A 665 -12.16 8.88 27.02
C GLN A 665 -13.24 9.60 26.20
N SER A 666 -14.42 8.99 26.07
CA SER A 666 -15.56 9.59 25.36
C SER A 666 -16.21 10.76 26.12
N ALA A 667 -16.27 10.69 27.45
CA ALA A 667 -16.92 11.67 28.32
C ALA A 667 -16.13 12.98 28.53
N ALA A 668 -14.87 13.07 28.07
CA ALA A 668 -14.01 14.25 28.24
C ALA A 668 -14.16 15.31 27.11
N ALA A 669 -15.12 15.17 26.19
CA ALA A 669 -15.29 16.06 25.03
C ALA A 669 -16.22 17.28 25.30
N PRO A 670 -15.88 18.50 24.83
CA PRO A 670 -16.74 19.70 24.93
C PRO A 670 -18.04 19.58 24.11
N GLN A 671 -19.14 20.19 24.59
CA GLN A 671 -20.50 20.06 24.04
C GLN A 671 -20.85 20.99 22.85
N LYS A 672 -19.91 21.81 22.36
CA LYS A 672 -20.19 22.75 21.26
C LYS A 672 -20.49 21.99 19.97
N GLN A 673 -21.53 22.36 19.23
CA GLN A 673 -21.92 21.69 17.99
C GLN A 673 -21.48 22.45 16.74
N PHE A 674 -21.05 21.74 15.70
CA PHE A 674 -20.61 22.31 14.41
C PHE A 674 -21.39 21.69 13.24
N THR A 675 -21.74 22.54 12.27
CA THR A 675 -22.36 22.15 11.01
C THR A 675 -21.32 21.70 9.98
N ARG A 676 -21.78 21.06 8.91
CA ARG A 676 -20.90 20.62 7.82
C ARG A 676 -20.24 21.81 7.13
N GLU A 677 -21.04 22.83 6.83
CA GLU A 677 -20.64 24.04 6.10
C GLU A 677 -19.63 24.90 6.90
N GLU A 678 -19.65 24.81 8.23
CA GLU A 678 -18.63 25.43 9.08
C GLU A 678 -17.31 24.68 8.97
N ILE A 679 -17.33 23.35 9.09
CA ILE A 679 -16.12 22.51 9.06
C ILE A 679 -15.41 22.60 7.70
N GLU A 680 -16.16 22.61 6.60
CA GLU A 680 -15.61 22.65 5.23
C GLU A 680 -14.77 23.90 4.92
N LYS A 681 -14.88 24.96 5.73
CA LYS A 681 -14.06 26.16 5.56
C LYS A 681 -12.60 25.95 6.00
N HIS A 682 -12.35 25.01 6.91
CA HIS A 682 -11.07 24.81 7.59
C HIS A 682 -10.28 23.66 6.95
N HIS A 683 -9.80 23.89 5.71
CA HIS A 683 -9.27 22.87 4.81
C HIS A 683 -7.81 23.12 4.34
N SER A 684 -7.07 23.97 5.04
CA SER A 684 -5.73 24.43 4.64
C SER A 684 -4.66 24.14 5.70
N GLU A 685 -3.38 24.34 5.37
CA GLU A 685 -2.27 24.07 6.30
C GLU A 685 -2.25 25.01 7.51
N ASP A 686 -2.69 26.24 7.33
CA ASP A 686 -2.75 27.26 8.39
C ASP A 686 -4.14 27.29 9.09
N ASP A 687 -5.07 26.46 8.62
CA ASP A 687 -6.44 26.35 9.16
C ASP A 687 -7.03 24.98 8.83
N CYS A 688 -6.77 23.99 9.70
CA CYS A 688 -7.00 22.57 9.43
C CYS A 688 -7.90 21.92 10.48
N TRP A 689 -9.19 21.74 10.16
CA TRP A 689 -10.10 20.98 11.02
C TRP A 689 -10.35 19.58 10.49
N ILE A 690 -10.41 18.59 11.38
CA ILE A 690 -10.73 17.20 11.05
C ILE A 690 -11.88 16.69 11.91
N VAL A 691 -12.65 15.75 11.37
CA VAL A 691 -13.76 15.10 12.09
C VAL A 691 -13.40 13.66 12.42
N VAL A 692 -13.33 13.31 13.70
CA VAL A 692 -13.01 11.95 14.19
C VAL A 692 -14.09 11.51 15.17
N ASP A 693 -14.75 10.39 14.88
CA ASP A 693 -15.87 9.84 15.67
C ASP A 693 -16.95 10.88 16.03
N GLY A 694 -17.27 11.73 15.05
CA GLY A 694 -18.25 12.80 15.21
C GLY A 694 -17.77 13.99 16.06
N LYS A 695 -16.49 14.03 16.45
CA LYS A 695 -15.85 15.15 17.14
C LYS A 695 -15.02 15.98 16.17
N VAL A 696 -15.02 17.30 16.35
CA VAL A 696 -14.27 18.24 15.53
C VAL A 696 -13.00 18.63 16.26
N TYR A 697 -11.85 18.48 15.58
CA TYR A 697 -10.53 18.81 16.10
C TYR A 697 -9.89 19.91 15.26
N ASP A 698 -9.26 20.88 15.92
CA ASP A 698 -8.29 21.77 15.28
C ASP A 698 -6.92 21.08 15.26
N ALA A 699 -6.48 20.65 14.09
CA ALA A 699 -5.23 19.95 13.89
C ALA A 699 -4.09 20.88 13.42
N THR A 700 -4.33 22.20 13.30
CA THR A 700 -3.38 23.17 12.74
C THR A 700 -2.04 23.15 13.48
N GLY A 701 -2.07 23.21 14.81
CA GLY A 701 -0.86 23.16 15.65
C GLY A 701 -0.18 21.78 15.69
N VAL A 702 -0.86 20.72 15.25
CA VAL A 702 -0.36 19.34 15.25
C VAL A 702 0.43 19.02 13.97
N LEU A 703 0.11 19.69 12.86
CA LEU A 703 0.74 19.50 11.55
C LEU A 703 2.28 19.59 11.62
N SER A 704 2.83 20.52 12.40
CA SER A 704 4.27 20.82 12.44
C SER A 704 5.14 19.71 13.05
N TRP A 705 4.59 18.85 13.91
CA TRP A 705 5.34 17.81 14.61
C TRP A 705 4.68 16.41 14.51
N HIS A 706 3.59 16.28 13.76
CA HIS A 706 2.90 15.00 13.61
C HIS A 706 3.84 13.92 13.03
N PRO A 707 4.00 12.75 13.69
CA PRO A 707 4.99 11.73 13.32
C PRO A 707 4.73 11.07 11.96
N GLY A 708 3.51 11.18 11.42
CA GLY A 708 3.17 10.77 10.05
C GLY A 708 3.38 11.85 8.98
N GLY A 709 3.92 13.01 9.36
CA GLY A 709 3.95 14.22 8.52
C GLY A 709 2.60 14.94 8.45
N LYS A 710 2.57 16.06 7.71
CA LYS A 710 1.39 16.92 7.52
C LYS A 710 0.33 16.31 6.59
N ALA A 711 0.78 15.61 5.56
CA ALA A 711 -0.06 15.14 4.46
C ALA A 711 -1.24 14.22 4.90
N PRO A 712 -1.08 13.27 5.84
CA PRO A 712 -2.19 12.44 6.29
C PRO A 712 -3.31 13.22 6.96
N ILE A 713 -2.99 14.28 7.71
CA ILE A 713 -4.00 15.13 8.36
C ILE A 713 -4.65 16.05 7.33
N LEU A 714 -3.85 16.69 6.47
CA LEU A 714 -4.35 17.58 5.41
C LEU A 714 -5.27 16.88 4.42
N ALA A 715 -5.09 15.57 4.20
CA ALA A 715 -5.98 14.77 3.39
C ALA A 715 -7.44 14.76 3.92
N HIS A 716 -7.64 15.07 5.19
CA HIS A 716 -8.94 15.11 5.87
C HIS A 716 -9.37 16.52 6.31
N ALA A 717 -8.57 17.54 6.03
CA ALA A 717 -8.85 18.91 6.41
C ALA A 717 -10.17 19.38 5.77
N GLY A 718 -11.08 19.89 6.59
CA GLY A 718 -12.42 20.34 6.22
C GLY A 718 -13.35 19.24 5.72
N LYS A 719 -12.95 17.95 5.76
CA LYS A 719 -13.78 16.86 5.24
C LYS A 719 -14.66 16.27 6.33
N VAL A 720 -15.96 16.17 6.01
CA VAL A 720 -16.99 15.59 6.88
C VAL A 720 -17.37 14.20 6.35
N HIS A 721 -16.54 13.20 6.62
CA HIS A 721 -16.72 11.83 6.12
C HIS A 721 -16.23 10.79 7.14
N TYR A 722 -16.69 9.55 7.02
CA TYR A 722 -16.37 8.48 7.99
C TYR A 722 -14.92 7.99 7.92
N GLU A 723 -14.28 8.12 6.76
CA GLU A 723 -12.91 7.64 6.52
C GLU A 723 -11.90 8.27 7.47
N THR A 724 -12.06 9.54 7.87
CA THR A 724 -11.20 10.20 8.87
C THR A 724 -11.23 9.47 10.20
N SER A 725 -12.42 9.05 10.66
CA SER A 725 -12.61 8.32 11.92
C SER A 725 -12.03 6.91 11.83
N GLU A 726 -12.26 6.23 10.72
CA GLU A 726 -11.74 4.88 10.47
C GLU A 726 -10.21 4.89 10.44
N GLU A 727 -9.63 5.86 9.73
CA GLU A 727 -8.18 6.07 9.68
C GLU A 727 -7.60 6.45 11.04
N TYR A 728 -8.24 7.39 11.75
CA TYR A 728 -7.79 7.79 13.07
C TYR A 728 -7.79 6.61 14.05
N ALA A 729 -8.88 5.84 14.14
CA ALA A 729 -9.00 4.68 15.03
C ALA A 729 -7.99 3.56 14.69
N SER A 730 -7.57 3.46 13.42
CA SER A 730 -6.60 2.47 12.96
C SER A 730 -5.13 2.83 13.20
N ILE A 731 -4.83 4.11 13.45
CA ILE A 731 -3.47 4.64 13.67
C ILE A 731 -3.26 5.03 15.13
N HIS A 732 -4.26 5.65 15.73
CA HIS A 732 -4.26 6.20 17.08
C HIS A 732 -5.14 5.33 17.97
N ASP A 733 -4.62 4.16 18.34
CA ASP A 733 -5.15 3.43 19.49
C ASP A 733 -5.08 4.40 20.70
N ASP A 734 -6.06 4.45 21.60
CA ASP A 734 -6.16 5.47 22.65
C ASP A 734 -4.97 5.51 23.64
N TYR A 735 -3.98 4.63 23.49
CA TYR A 735 -2.65 4.76 24.10
C TYR A 735 -1.80 5.88 23.47
N ALA A 736 -1.91 6.12 22.15
CA ALA A 736 -1.39 7.34 21.52
C ALA A 736 -2.13 8.56 22.08
N ALA A 737 -3.43 8.44 22.38
CA ALA A 737 -4.16 9.46 23.12
C ALA A 737 -3.67 9.61 24.57
N GLU A 738 -3.20 8.56 25.25
CA GLU A 738 -2.52 8.64 26.57
C GLU A 738 -1.15 9.33 26.48
N LYS A 739 -0.29 9.01 25.49
CA LYS A 739 0.97 9.77 25.29
C LYS A 739 0.72 11.21 24.82
N LEU A 740 -0.34 11.47 24.05
CA LEU A 740 -0.78 12.81 23.68
C LEU A 740 -1.40 13.57 24.87
N GLN A 741 -2.01 12.86 25.82
CA GLN A 741 -2.46 13.41 27.11
C GLN A 741 -1.28 13.80 28.01
N VAL A 742 -0.13 13.10 27.94
CA VAL A 742 1.11 13.53 28.62
C VAL A 742 1.64 14.86 28.06
N THR A 743 1.23 15.26 26.85
CA THR A 743 1.52 16.57 26.24
C THR A 743 0.38 17.61 26.32
N ASN A 744 -0.76 17.36 26.99
CA ASN A 744 -1.95 18.24 27.01
C ASN A 744 -2.65 18.54 25.65
N ILE A 745 -2.18 17.99 24.52
CA ILE A 745 -2.62 18.44 23.19
C ILE A 745 -4.01 17.91 22.79
N THR A 746 -4.39 16.67 23.10
CA THR A 746 -5.66 16.08 22.59
C THR A 746 -6.93 16.63 23.24
N ILE A 747 -6.82 17.19 24.46
CA ILE A 747 -7.94 17.82 25.18
C ILE A 747 -8.05 19.33 24.81
N GLU A 748 -6.94 19.96 24.42
CA GLU A 748 -6.93 21.37 23.97
C GLU A 748 -7.35 21.53 22.50
N CYS A 749 -7.13 20.52 21.63
CA CYS A 749 -7.48 20.57 20.21
C CYS A 749 -8.96 20.25 19.90
N ILE A 750 -9.74 19.72 20.85
CA ILE A 750 -11.13 19.35 20.57
C ILE A 750 -12.04 20.59 20.63
N LEU A 751 -12.61 20.95 19.49
CA LEU A 751 -13.49 22.11 19.37
C LEU A 751 -14.92 21.79 19.82
N GLY A 752 -15.38 20.56 19.57
CA GLY A 752 -16.72 20.09 19.93
C GLY A 752 -17.16 18.87 19.11
N VAL A 753 -18.46 18.74 18.86
CA VAL A 753 -19.07 17.62 18.12
C VAL A 753 -19.81 18.10 16.87
N VAL A 754 -19.99 17.24 15.88
CA VAL A 754 -20.79 17.58 14.70
C VAL A 754 -22.29 17.49 15.01
N THR A 755 -23.11 18.24 14.28
CA THR A 755 -24.58 18.17 14.40
C THR A 755 -25.14 16.79 14.00
N GLU A 756 -26.33 16.43 14.49
CA GLU A 756 -27.01 15.17 14.08
C GLU A 756 -27.20 15.06 12.56
N LYS A 757 -27.43 16.19 11.87
CA LYS A 757 -27.56 16.23 10.40
C LYS A 757 -26.24 15.88 9.72
N ALA A 758 -25.12 16.40 10.24
CA ALA A 758 -23.78 16.05 9.77
C ALA A 758 -23.43 14.59 10.06
N MET A 759 -23.80 14.06 11.24
CA MET A 759 -23.63 12.62 11.55
C MET A 759 -24.37 11.72 10.56
N LYS A 760 -25.65 11.99 10.29
CA LYS A 760 -26.42 11.22 9.29
C LYS A 760 -25.81 11.29 7.89
N TYR A 761 -25.20 12.42 7.53
CA TYR A 761 -24.47 12.55 6.27
C TYR A 761 -23.21 11.68 6.24
N ILE A 762 -22.43 11.68 7.32
CA ILE A 762 -21.25 10.81 7.50
C ILE A 762 -21.63 9.34 7.37
N GLU A 763 -22.69 8.90 8.05
CA GLU A 763 -23.20 7.52 8.01
C GLU A 763 -23.66 7.12 6.60
N LYS A 764 -24.44 7.97 5.93
CA LYS A 764 -24.91 7.72 4.57
C LYS A 764 -23.76 7.67 3.57
N ASN A 765 -22.77 8.55 3.71
CA ASN A 765 -21.56 8.55 2.89
C ASN A 765 -20.76 7.25 3.09
N ALA A 766 -20.61 6.79 4.35
CA ALA A 766 -19.95 5.54 4.68
C ALA A 766 -20.66 4.31 4.08
N GLU A 767 -21.99 4.25 4.18
CA GLU A 767 -22.77 3.17 3.57
C GLU A 767 -22.67 3.17 2.04
N GLN A 768 -22.68 4.35 1.43
CA GLN A 768 -22.55 4.48 -0.02
C GLN A 768 -21.14 4.09 -0.48
N ALA A 769 -20.09 4.55 0.20
CA ALA A 769 -18.71 4.16 -0.08
C ALA A 769 -18.50 2.64 0.10
N LYS A 770 -19.10 2.01 1.14
CA LYS A 770 -19.08 0.55 1.32
C LYS A 770 -19.80 -0.18 0.19
N LYS A 771 -20.98 0.28 -0.25
CA LYS A 771 -21.72 -0.29 -1.37
C LYS A 771 -20.96 -0.16 -2.69
N GLU A 772 -20.34 1.00 -2.94
CA GLU A 772 -19.52 1.25 -4.13
C GLU A 772 -18.23 0.40 -4.15
N LYS A 773 -17.53 0.27 -3.01
CA LYS A 773 -16.37 -0.64 -2.86
C LYS A 773 -16.76 -2.11 -3.07
N GLN A 774 -17.93 -2.54 -2.60
CA GLN A 774 -18.44 -3.90 -2.83
C GLN A 774 -18.84 -4.15 -4.29
N GLN A 775 -19.41 -3.17 -4.98
CA GLN A 775 -19.77 -3.28 -6.40
C GLN A 775 -18.54 -3.29 -7.31
N THR A 776 -17.53 -2.49 -7.01
CA THR A 776 -16.26 -2.46 -7.77
C THR A 776 -15.39 -3.70 -7.57
N ALA A 777 -15.62 -4.50 -6.53
CA ALA A 777 -14.96 -5.78 -6.31
C ALA A 777 -15.42 -6.91 -7.26
N GLN A 778 -16.52 -6.72 -8.01
CA GLN A 778 -16.96 -7.70 -9.01
C GLN A 778 -16.15 -7.56 -10.33
N PRO A 779 -15.93 -8.66 -11.08
CA PRO A 779 -15.26 -8.61 -12.37
C PRO A 779 -16.02 -7.69 -13.35
N ASN A 780 -15.45 -6.53 -13.68
CA ASN A 780 -15.97 -5.60 -14.68
C ASN A 780 -15.13 -5.68 -15.97
N ASP A 781 -15.74 -5.64 -17.15
CA ASP A 781 -15.02 -5.65 -18.45
C ASP A 781 -14.32 -4.32 -18.77
N GLN A 782 -14.51 -3.31 -17.92
CA GLN A 782 -13.89 -1.98 -18.06
C GLN A 782 -12.54 -1.90 -17.33
N ALA A 783 -11.63 -1.10 -17.89
CA ALA A 783 -10.32 -0.85 -17.31
C ALA A 783 -10.39 0.12 -16.12
N LEU A 784 -11.17 1.20 -16.23
CA LEU A 784 -11.30 2.19 -15.16
C LEU A 784 -12.14 1.66 -13.99
N GLN A 785 -11.66 1.96 -12.79
CA GLN A 785 -12.34 1.69 -11.53
C GLN A 785 -12.19 2.91 -10.62
N ARG A 786 -13.30 3.37 -10.03
CA ARG A 786 -13.34 4.66 -9.33
C ARG A 786 -12.40 4.70 -8.12
N HIS A 787 -12.37 3.59 -7.38
CA HIS A 787 -11.63 3.44 -6.12
C HIS A 787 -10.45 2.46 -6.24
N ARG A 788 -9.93 2.26 -7.46
CA ARG A 788 -8.80 1.33 -7.69
C ARG A 788 -7.89 1.84 -8.80
N TRP A 789 -6.61 1.96 -8.46
CA TRP A 789 -5.55 2.29 -9.40
C TRP A 789 -5.22 1.10 -10.32
N VAL A 790 -5.08 1.38 -11.60
CA VAL A 790 -4.81 0.39 -12.64
C VAL A 790 -3.59 0.82 -13.45
N PRO A 791 -2.53 -0.01 -13.51
CA PRO A 791 -1.36 0.33 -14.31
C PRO A 791 -1.65 0.25 -15.80
N VAL A 792 -1.15 1.23 -16.55
CA VAL A 792 -1.22 1.26 -18.02
C VAL A 792 0.13 1.67 -18.61
N LYS A 793 0.51 0.99 -19.70
CA LYS A 793 1.82 1.16 -20.34
C LYS A 793 1.78 2.23 -21.42
N LEU A 794 2.75 3.14 -21.42
CA LEU A 794 2.93 4.09 -22.51
C LEU A 794 3.46 3.36 -23.76
N LEU A 795 2.69 3.37 -24.85
CA LEU A 795 3.04 2.72 -26.12
C LEU A 795 3.69 3.68 -27.11
N ASP A 796 3.16 4.89 -27.22
CA ASP A 796 3.59 5.87 -28.21
C ASP A 796 3.51 7.30 -27.66
N ARG A 797 4.41 8.15 -28.16
CA ARG A 797 4.45 9.59 -27.89
C ARG A 797 4.68 10.32 -29.20
N LYS A 798 3.65 11.05 -29.66
CA LYS A 798 3.69 11.80 -30.91
C LYS A 798 3.65 13.30 -30.65
N ALA A 799 4.59 14.05 -31.22
CA ALA A 799 4.58 15.51 -31.15
C ALA A 799 3.49 16.10 -32.07
N ILE A 800 2.70 17.02 -31.54
CA ILE A 800 1.69 17.80 -32.28
C ILE A 800 2.22 19.22 -32.53
N SER A 801 2.74 19.86 -31.48
CA SER A 801 3.36 21.18 -31.53
C SER A 801 4.62 21.20 -30.68
N ARG A 802 5.29 22.36 -30.56
CA ARG A 802 6.46 22.53 -29.69
C ARG A 802 6.22 22.05 -28.27
N ASP A 803 5.03 22.30 -27.73
CA ASP A 803 4.68 22.02 -26.34
C ASP A 803 3.49 21.08 -26.18
N THR A 804 2.99 20.47 -27.23
CA THR A 804 1.84 19.54 -27.16
C THR A 804 2.21 18.18 -27.73
N ARG A 805 1.85 17.12 -26.99
CA ARG A 805 2.01 15.73 -27.42
C ARG A 805 0.73 14.93 -27.26
N GLU A 806 0.63 13.91 -28.09
CA GLU A 806 -0.29 12.81 -27.98
C GLU A 806 0.41 11.62 -27.30
N TYR A 807 -0.20 11.06 -26.27
CA TYR A 807 0.30 9.91 -25.52
C TYR A 807 -0.68 8.75 -25.63
N THR A 808 -0.24 7.62 -26.19
CA THR A 808 -1.09 6.43 -26.33
C THR A 808 -0.72 5.39 -25.28
N PHE A 809 -1.71 4.96 -24.50
CA PHE A 809 -1.54 3.99 -23.42
C PHE A 809 -2.28 2.70 -23.70
N LYS A 810 -1.66 1.55 -23.41
CA LYS A 810 -2.29 0.24 -23.52
C LYS A 810 -3.21 -0.02 -22.33
N LEU A 811 -4.42 -0.50 -22.60
CA LEU A 811 -5.32 -1.03 -21.56
C LEU A 811 -4.79 -2.35 -20.99
N PRO A 812 -5.15 -2.68 -19.74
CA PRO A 812 -4.79 -3.96 -19.14
C PRO A 812 -5.32 -5.16 -19.95
N GLU A 813 -4.61 -6.28 -19.84
CA GLU A 813 -5.02 -7.52 -20.49
C GLU A 813 -6.41 -7.98 -20.01
N GLY A 814 -7.24 -8.46 -20.94
CA GLY A 814 -8.62 -8.84 -20.64
C GLY A 814 -9.60 -7.67 -20.43
N LYS A 815 -9.17 -6.41 -20.53
CA LYS A 815 -10.04 -5.21 -20.45
C LYS A 815 -10.18 -4.54 -21.82
N PRO A 816 -11.21 -4.89 -22.61
CA PRO A 816 -11.36 -4.36 -23.98
C PRO A 816 -11.80 -2.89 -24.02
N THR A 817 -12.29 -2.32 -22.92
CA THR A 817 -12.85 -0.96 -22.90
C THR A 817 -12.31 -0.14 -21.75
N LEU A 818 -12.11 1.16 -21.96
CA LEU A 818 -11.65 2.08 -20.91
C LEU A 818 -12.73 2.29 -19.85
N GLY A 819 -13.99 2.49 -20.25
CA GLY A 819 -15.13 2.66 -19.34
C GLY A 819 -15.37 4.10 -18.86
N ILE A 820 -15.18 5.10 -19.74
CA ILE A 820 -15.35 6.53 -19.43
C ILE A 820 -16.53 7.14 -20.20
N GLY A 821 -17.37 7.94 -19.54
CA GLY A 821 -18.44 8.71 -20.20
C GLY A 821 -17.95 9.99 -20.86
N ALA A 822 -18.74 10.55 -21.79
CA ALA A 822 -18.48 11.89 -22.31
C ALA A 822 -18.70 12.93 -21.19
N CYS A 823 -17.80 13.90 -21.08
CA CYS A 823 -17.68 14.87 -19.98
C CYS A 823 -17.06 14.34 -18.68
N GLN A 824 -16.52 13.12 -18.67
CA GLN A 824 -15.78 12.59 -17.52
C GLN A 824 -14.26 12.67 -17.74
N HIS A 825 -13.52 12.49 -16.66
CA HIS A 825 -12.06 12.48 -16.66
C HIS A 825 -11.51 11.14 -16.18
N ILE A 826 -10.26 10.88 -16.55
CA ILE A 826 -9.42 9.92 -15.85
C ILE A 826 -8.46 10.68 -14.96
N GLU A 827 -8.10 10.09 -13.83
CA GLU A 827 -6.96 10.55 -13.06
C GLU A 827 -5.74 9.72 -13.47
N VAL A 828 -4.66 10.41 -13.84
CA VAL A 828 -3.37 9.79 -14.13
C VAL A 828 -2.45 10.07 -12.94
N ALA A 829 -1.78 9.03 -12.47
CA ALA A 829 -0.90 9.06 -11.33
C ALA A 829 0.50 8.57 -11.66
N PHE A 830 1.48 9.24 -11.06
CA PHE A 830 2.89 8.87 -11.11
C PHE A 830 3.47 8.89 -9.71
N HIS A 831 4.33 7.93 -9.38
CA HIS A 831 4.83 7.78 -8.02
C HIS A 831 6.01 8.71 -7.76
N MET A 832 5.91 9.51 -6.69
CA MET A 832 7.00 10.31 -6.15
C MET A 832 7.45 9.72 -4.80
N LYS A 833 8.57 10.21 -4.25
CA LYS A 833 9.16 9.69 -3.01
C LYS A 833 8.17 9.61 -1.84
N ASP A 834 7.27 10.58 -1.73
CA ASP A 834 6.36 10.79 -0.60
C ASP A 834 4.89 10.50 -0.91
N ARG A 835 4.48 10.59 -2.18
CA ARG A 835 3.08 10.46 -2.62
C ARG A 835 2.97 10.21 -4.13
N MET A 836 1.78 9.84 -4.60
CA MET A 836 1.44 9.90 -6.02
C MET A 836 1.20 11.35 -6.45
N LEU A 837 1.84 11.75 -7.55
CA LEU A 837 1.51 12.92 -8.33
C LEU A 837 0.28 12.59 -9.18
N ILE A 838 -0.90 13.09 -8.79
CA ILE A 838 -2.17 12.80 -9.47
C ILE A 838 -2.63 14.03 -10.26
N ARG A 839 -3.00 13.87 -11.54
CA ARG A 839 -3.64 14.93 -12.33
C ARG A 839 -4.80 14.39 -13.17
N PRO A 840 -5.93 15.10 -13.22
CA PRO A 840 -7.04 14.74 -14.09
C PRO A 840 -6.70 15.06 -15.56
N TYR A 841 -7.08 14.17 -16.46
CA TYR A 841 -7.01 14.36 -17.91
C TYR A 841 -8.26 13.78 -18.57
N THR A 842 -8.63 14.36 -19.72
CA THR A 842 -9.70 13.78 -20.54
C THR A 842 -9.10 13.05 -21.73
N PRO A 843 -9.39 11.75 -21.91
CA PRO A 843 -9.00 11.03 -23.11
C PRO A 843 -9.61 11.64 -24.36
N THR A 844 -8.77 11.85 -25.37
CA THR A 844 -9.21 12.25 -26.71
C THR A 844 -9.58 11.04 -27.56
N GLN A 845 -9.16 9.84 -27.14
CA GLN A 845 -9.63 8.55 -27.68
C GLN A 845 -9.67 7.49 -26.56
N PRO A 846 -10.59 6.50 -26.61
CA PRO A 846 -11.63 6.33 -27.62
C PRO A 846 -12.74 7.38 -27.48
N LEU A 847 -13.31 7.82 -28.61
CA LEU A 847 -14.34 8.86 -28.65
C LEU A 847 -15.74 8.37 -28.22
N LEU A 848 -15.96 7.06 -28.19
CA LEU A 848 -17.28 6.46 -27.94
C LEU A 848 -17.17 5.22 -27.04
N PRO A 849 -17.89 5.21 -25.92
CA PRO A 849 -18.37 3.97 -25.35
C PRO A 849 -19.89 4.06 -25.13
N LEU A 850 -20.67 3.36 -25.96
CA LEU A 850 -21.92 2.67 -25.58
C LEU A 850 -22.49 1.89 -26.79
N ALA A 851 -22.46 0.58 -26.62
CA ALA A 851 -23.34 -0.49 -27.12
C ALA A 851 -23.59 -0.77 -28.62
N SER A 852 -23.27 0.05 -29.63
CA SER A 852 -23.61 -0.44 -30.99
C SER A 852 -22.68 -0.24 -32.18
N GLN A 853 -21.90 0.83 -32.39
CA GLN A 853 -21.31 0.97 -33.75
C GLN A 853 -19.87 1.47 -33.92
N VAL A 854 -19.11 1.80 -32.89
CA VAL A 854 -17.68 2.14 -33.09
C VAL A 854 -16.82 1.61 -31.95
N ARG A 855 -16.07 0.54 -32.20
CA ARG A 855 -14.97 0.08 -31.33
C ARG A 855 -13.69 0.83 -31.73
N ASP A 856 -13.59 2.11 -31.37
CA ASP A 856 -12.41 2.92 -31.73
C ASP A 856 -11.22 2.77 -30.77
N GLY A 857 -11.30 1.82 -29.82
CA GLY A 857 -10.22 1.51 -28.89
C GLY A 857 -9.66 0.12 -29.16
N LYS A 858 -8.54 0.02 -29.88
CA LYS A 858 -7.76 -1.22 -30.03
C LYS A 858 -7.04 -1.58 -28.71
N GLY A 859 -7.78 -1.79 -27.62
CA GLY A 859 -7.19 -2.07 -26.31
C GLY A 859 -6.23 -0.97 -25.82
N ALA A 860 -6.48 0.29 -26.20
CA ALA A 860 -5.66 1.46 -25.86
C ALA A 860 -6.52 2.73 -25.76
N PHE A 861 -5.97 3.77 -25.12
CA PHE A 861 -6.56 5.11 -25.06
C PHE A 861 -5.48 6.18 -25.27
N THR A 862 -5.91 7.39 -25.61
CA THR A 862 -4.99 8.48 -25.99
C THR A 862 -5.29 9.75 -25.21
N LEU A 863 -4.24 10.39 -24.70
CA LEU A 863 -4.29 11.70 -24.06
C LEU A 863 -3.57 12.74 -24.92
N THR A 864 -4.19 13.89 -25.14
CA THR A 864 -3.54 15.05 -25.77
C THR A 864 -3.19 16.05 -24.67
N ILE A 865 -1.90 16.23 -24.37
CA ILE A 865 -1.45 17.01 -23.20
C ILE A 865 -0.44 18.06 -23.63
N LYS A 866 -0.63 19.26 -23.10
CA LYS A 866 0.33 20.36 -23.16
C LYS A 866 1.39 20.22 -22.06
N THR A 867 2.64 20.23 -22.47
CA THR A 867 3.83 20.19 -21.62
C THR A 867 4.29 21.59 -21.24
N TYR A 868 4.28 21.89 -19.95
CA TYR A 868 4.80 23.14 -19.42
C TYR A 868 6.29 22.97 -19.12
N PHE A 869 7.15 23.23 -20.10
CA PHE A 869 8.60 23.04 -19.93
C PHE A 869 9.20 23.95 -18.84
N PRO A 870 10.28 23.50 -18.18
CA PRO A 870 11.09 24.34 -17.31
C PRO A 870 11.73 25.50 -18.08
N ASN A 871 12.08 26.56 -17.36
CA ASN A 871 12.90 27.67 -17.83
C ASN A 871 13.75 28.22 -16.67
N ASP A 872 14.55 29.25 -16.91
CA ASP A 872 15.44 29.84 -15.90
C ASP A 872 14.72 30.38 -14.65
N ASP A 873 13.40 30.58 -14.72
CA ASP A 873 12.58 31.17 -13.67
C ASP A 873 11.80 30.14 -12.84
N GLN A 874 11.47 28.97 -13.42
CA GLN A 874 10.61 27.95 -12.78
C GLN A 874 10.86 26.52 -13.31
N PRO A 875 10.60 25.48 -12.49
CA PRO A 875 10.88 24.08 -12.84
C PRO A 875 9.87 23.42 -13.81
N GLY A 876 8.88 24.17 -14.31
CA GLY A 876 7.85 23.65 -15.21
C GLY A 876 6.77 22.80 -14.54
N GLY A 877 5.88 22.22 -15.36
CA GLY A 877 4.76 21.40 -14.90
C GLY A 877 5.18 19.95 -14.62
N ALA A 878 4.99 19.50 -13.38
CA ALA A 878 5.40 18.18 -12.89
C ALA A 878 4.94 17.03 -13.80
N MET A 879 3.63 16.72 -13.82
CA MET A 879 3.10 15.55 -14.55
C MET A 879 3.38 15.65 -16.05
N SER A 880 3.26 16.84 -16.61
CA SER A 880 3.44 17.04 -18.06
C SER A 880 4.88 16.82 -18.54
N ASN A 881 5.88 17.14 -17.71
CA ASN A 881 7.29 16.83 -18.01
C ASN A 881 7.60 15.37 -17.70
N VAL A 882 6.99 14.80 -16.66
CA VAL A 882 7.10 13.37 -16.38
C VAL A 882 6.65 12.54 -17.58
N LEU A 883 5.44 12.79 -18.07
CA LEU A 883 4.90 12.10 -19.23
C LEU A 883 5.74 12.33 -20.49
N ASP A 884 6.33 13.52 -20.68
CA ASP A 884 7.18 13.82 -21.84
C ASP A 884 8.57 13.19 -21.78
N CYS A 885 9.07 12.81 -20.60
CA CYS A 885 10.37 12.18 -20.44
C CYS A 885 10.28 10.66 -20.20
N LEU A 886 9.11 10.14 -19.80
CA LEU A 886 8.88 8.74 -19.47
C LEU A 886 9.36 7.80 -20.60
N PRO A 887 10.14 6.74 -20.34
CA PRO A 887 10.50 5.79 -21.39
C PRO A 887 9.27 5.03 -21.93
N LEU A 888 9.30 4.67 -23.21
CA LEU A 888 8.25 3.81 -23.79
C LEU A 888 8.26 2.43 -23.11
N GLY A 889 7.08 1.90 -22.82
CA GLY A 889 6.89 0.63 -22.10
C GLY A 889 6.92 0.73 -20.57
N GLU A 890 7.17 1.92 -20.01
CA GLU A 890 6.95 2.18 -18.58
C GLU A 890 5.46 2.48 -18.28
N GLU A 891 5.12 2.37 -17.00
CA GLU A 891 3.74 2.44 -16.51
C GLU A 891 3.44 3.76 -15.80
N VAL A 892 2.20 4.20 -15.96
CA VAL A 892 1.52 5.14 -15.05
C VAL A 892 0.27 4.44 -14.52
N ASP A 893 -0.22 4.85 -13.36
CA ASP A 893 -1.48 4.34 -12.84
C ASP A 893 -2.64 5.26 -13.25
N ILE A 894 -3.79 4.67 -13.57
CA ILE A 894 -5.02 5.39 -13.86
C ILE A 894 -6.16 4.95 -12.95
N ARG A 895 -7.07 5.87 -12.64
CA ARG A 895 -8.36 5.56 -12.01
C ARG A 895 -9.47 6.47 -12.54
N GLY A 896 -10.70 6.12 -12.21
CA GLY A 896 -11.90 6.86 -12.61
C GLY A 896 -13.04 5.93 -13.01
N PRO A 897 -14.02 6.41 -13.79
CA PRO A 897 -14.17 7.79 -14.23
C PRO A 897 -14.43 8.75 -13.06
N THR A 898 -14.01 10.00 -13.21
CA THR A 898 -14.31 11.11 -12.29
C THR A 898 -15.09 12.21 -13.03
N GLY A 899 -15.82 13.04 -12.29
CA GLY A 899 -16.71 14.06 -12.84
C GLY A 899 -18.18 13.67 -12.72
N ASP A 900 -19.00 14.62 -12.27
CA ASP A 900 -20.43 14.43 -12.00
C ASP A 900 -21.31 14.70 -13.22
N LEU A 901 -20.72 15.19 -14.32
CA LEU A 901 -21.37 15.52 -15.58
C LEU A 901 -21.15 14.39 -16.59
N VAL A 902 -22.24 13.79 -17.08
CA VAL A 902 -22.20 12.75 -18.11
C VAL A 902 -23.19 13.08 -19.21
N TYR A 903 -22.74 13.08 -20.46
CA TYR A 903 -23.64 13.20 -21.61
C TYR A 903 -24.11 11.84 -22.13
N GLU A 904 -25.41 11.59 -22.02
CA GLU A 904 -26.06 10.32 -22.36
C GLU A 904 -26.49 10.24 -23.84
N GLY A 905 -26.41 11.36 -24.58
CA GLY A 905 -26.89 11.48 -25.96
C GLY A 905 -28.26 12.16 -26.09
N TYR A 906 -28.56 12.67 -27.27
CA TYR A 906 -29.84 13.29 -27.65
C TYR A 906 -30.25 14.46 -26.72
N GLY A 907 -29.26 15.21 -26.25
CA GLY A 907 -29.41 16.33 -25.34
C GLY A 907 -29.59 15.94 -23.86
N ASN A 908 -29.53 14.65 -23.52
CA ASN A 908 -29.69 14.21 -22.13
C ASN A 908 -28.35 14.22 -21.39
N PHE A 909 -28.35 14.78 -20.19
CA PHE A 909 -27.23 14.81 -19.27
C PHE A 909 -27.64 14.16 -17.95
N THR A 910 -26.69 13.45 -17.32
CA THR A 910 -26.75 13.09 -15.91
C THR A 910 -25.79 14.03 -15.18
N ILE A 911 -26.28 14.83 -14.24
CA ILE A 911 -25.49 15.82 -13.48
C ILE A 911 -25.70 15.56 -12.00
N ALA A 912 -24.65 15.16 -11.28
CA ALA A 912 -24.74 14.79 -9.86
C ALA A 912 -25.85 13.76 -9.55
N GLY A 913 -26.11 12.85 -10.50
CA GLY A 913 -27.16 11.83 -10.42
C GLY A 913 -28.55 12.26 -10.92
N GLU A 914 -28.75 13.55 -11.22
CA GLU A 914 -30.01 14.08 -11.75
C GLU A 914 -30.02 14.11 -13.28
N LYS A 915 -31.14 13.73 -13.89
CA LYS A 915 -31.30 13.77 -15.34
C LYS A 915 -31.79 15.14 -15.78
N LYS A 916 -31.02 15.82 -16.62
CA LYS A 916 -31.37 17.09 -17.26
C LYS A 916 -31.36 16.96 -18.77
N LYS A 917 -32.10 17.80 -19.48
CA LYS A 917 -32.17 17.77 -20.94
C LYS A 917 -32.01 19.15 -21.54
N PHE A 918 -31.00 19.30 -22.40
CA PHE A 918 -30.68 20.55 -23.08
C PHE A 918 -30.63 20.34 -24.59
N LYS A 919 -31.25 21.24 -25.35
CA LYS A 919 -31.21 21.22 -26.83
C LYS A 919 -30.00 21.96 -27.37
N ARG A 920 -29.43 22.89 -26.59
CA ARG A 920 -28.31 23.74 -27.02
C ARG A 920 -27.25 23.81 -25.93
N VAL A 921 -26.00 23.69 -26.32
CA VAL A 921 -24.83 23.67 -25.43
C VAL A 921 -23.89 24.80 -25.84
N SER A 922 -23.60 25.70 -24.90
CA SER A 922 -22.55 26.72 -25.05
C SER A 922 -21.33 26.27 -24.25
N LEU A 923 -20.17 26.12 -24.91
CA LEU A 923 -18.90 25.75 -24.28
C LEU A 923 -18.01 26.99 -24.21
N VAL A 924 -17.51 27.34 -23.02
CA VAL A 924 -16.52 28.41 -22.85
C VAL A 924 -15.24 27.81 -22.31
N ILE A 925 -14.23 27.77 -23.17
CA ILE A 925 -13.07 26.91 -22.99
C ILE A 925 -11.78 27.72 -23.05
N GLY A 926 -10.81 27.40 -22.19
CA GLY A 926 -9.50 28.02 -22.18
C GLY A 926 -8.36 27.01 -22.24
N GLY A 927 -7.48 27.11 -23.24
CA GLY A 927 -6.29 26.28 -23.37
C GLY A 927 -6.60 24.79 -23.45
N SER A 928 -6.03 24.00 -22.52
CA SER A 928 -6.19 22.53 -22.50
C SER A 928 -7.63 22.06 -22.19
N GLY A 929 -8.52 22.96 -21.74
CA GLY A 929 -9.94 22.66 -21.54
C GLY A 929 -10.67 22.22 -22.82
N ILE A 930 -10.04 22.34 -23.99
CA ILE A 930 -10.59 21.85 -25.25
C ILE A 930 -10.65 20.32 -25.31
N THR A 931 -9.83 19.61 -24.53
CA THR A 931 -9.85 18.13 -24.50
C THR A 931 -11.17 17.54 -23.99
N PRO A 932 -11.75 17.98 -22.85
CA PRO A 932 -13.10 17.54 -22.45
C PRO A 932 -14.20 18.04 -23.38
N ALA A 933 -14.10 19.27 -23.89
CA ALA A 933 -15.05 19.80 -24.87
C ALA A 933 -15.06 18.97 -26.16
N TYR A 934 -13.89 18.55 -26.64
CA TYR A 934 -13.73 17.73 -27.83
C TYR A 934 -14.45 16.39 -27.70
N ALA A 935 -14.32 15.72 -26.54
CA ALA A 935 -15.04 14.47 -26.26
C ALA A 935 -16.56 14.64 -26.33
N LEU A 936 -17.10 15.73 -25.77
CA LEU A 936 -18.53 16.06 -25.85
C LEU A 936 -18.97 16.39 -27.29
N ILE A 937 -18.21 17.23 -28.00
CA ILE A 937 -18.49 17.61 -29.39
C ILE A 937 -18.51 16.37 -30.28
N ALA A 938 -17.47 15.54 -30.18
CA ALA A 938 -17.39 14.30 -30.93
C ALA A 938 -18.56 13.36 -30.59
N ARG A 939 -18.90 13.22 -29.29
CA ARG A 939 -20.04 12.40 -28.86
C ARG A 939 -21.36 12.85 -29.48
N ILE A 940 -21.63 14.16 -29.51
CA ILE A 940 -22.85 14.71 -30.11
C ILE A 940 -22.83 14.50 -31.63
N LEU A 941 -21.77 14.93 -32.32
CA LEU A 941 -21.75 14.96 -33.78
C LEU A 941 -21.61 13.58 -34.44
N LEU A 942 -20.98 12.62 -33.76
CA LEU A 942 -20.81 11.26 -34.27
C LEU A 942 -21.96 10.32 -33.89
N THR A 943 -22.90 10.77 -33.06
CA THR A 943 -24.10 9.98 -32.71
C THR A 943 -25.20 10.22 -33.73
N ASP A 944 -25.58 9.16 -34.45
CA ASP A 944 -26.65 9.26 -35.46
C ASP A 944 -27.98 9.71 -34.85
N GLY A 945 -28.59 10.71 -35.47
CA GLY A 945 -29.85 11.33 -35.04
C GLY A 945 -29.74 12.34 -33.90
N ASP A 946 -28.56 12.60 -33.34
CA ASP A 946 -28.40 13.61 -32.30
C ASP A 946 -28.36 15.03 -32.89
N LYS A 947 -29.32 15.87 -32.48
CA LYS A 947 -29.53 17.23 -33.03
C LYS A 947 -29.16 18.34 -32.04
N THR A 948 -28.47 18.02 -30.94
CA THR A 948 -28.02 19.04 -29.99
C THR A 948 -27.10 20.03 -30.68
N LYS A 949 -27.42 21.33 -30.59
CA LYS A 949 -26.61 22.41 -31.18
C LYS A 949 -25.50 22.85 -30.24
N ILE A 950 -24.33 23.15 -30.76
CA ILE A 950 -23.14 23.47 -29.97
C ILE A 950 -22.54 24.80 -30.45
N ARG A 951 -22.23 25.67 -29.49
CA ARG A 951 -21.43 26.89 -29.71
C ARG A 951 -20.23 26.86 -28.78
N VAL A 952 -19.03 27.07 -29.32
CA VAL A 952 -17.79 27.00 -28.56
C VAL A 952 -17.07 28.33 -28.64
N ILE A 953 -16.68 28.87 -27.49
CA ILE A 953 -15.68 29.94 -27.38
C ILE A 953 -14.40 29.27 -26.90
N ASP A 954 -13.37 29.27 -27.75
CA ASP A 954 -12.09 28.63 -27.47
C ASP A 954 -10.98 29.70 -27.32
N ALA A 955 -10.57 29.94 -26.09
CA ALA A 955 -9.63 31.01 -25.74
C ALA A 955 -8.20 30.49 -25.58
N ASN A 956 -7.28 31.04 -26.38
CA ASN A 956 -5.87 30.61 -26.42
C ASN A 956 -4.90 31.81 -26.39
N LYS A 957 -3.63 31.51 -26.07
CA LYS A 957 -2.58 32.55 -26.05
C LYS A 957 -2.16 32.92 -27.47
N THR A 958 -1.81 31.93 -28.28
CA THR A 958 -1.42 32.06 -29.69
C THR A 958 -2.24 31.10 -30.56
N THR A 959 -2.21 31.29 -31.87
CA THR A 959 -2.83 30.36 -32.84
C THR A 959 -2.26 28.95 -32.74
N SER A 960 -0.95 28.82 -32.52
CA SER A 960 -0.26 27.54 -32.32
C SER A 960 -0.65 26.81 -31.03
N ASP A 961 -1.35 27.47 -30.10
CA ASP A 961 -1.82 26.85 -28.86
C ASP A 961 -3.17 26.14 -29.01
N ILE A 962 -3.87 26.30 -30.14
CA ILE A 962 -5.17 25.67 -30.36
C ILE A 962 -4.96 24.16 -30.54
N LEU A 963 -5.32 23.38 -29.51
CA LEU A 963 -5.19 21.92 -29.56
C LEU A 963 -6.30 21.33 -30.44
N LEU A 964 -5.98 20.28 -31.20
CA LEU A 964 -6.92 19.56 -32.06
C LEU A 964 -7.59 20.44 -33.16
N HIS A 965 -6.91 21.52 -33.56
CA HIS A 965 -7.43 22.51 -34.53
C HIS A 965 -7.98 21.85 -35.81
N ASP A 966 -7.20 21.00 -36.47
CA ASP A 966 -7.60 20.36 -37.73
C ASP A 966 -8.81 19.43 -37.57
N GLN A 967 -8.89 18.71 -36.44
CA GLN A 967 -10.02 17.83 -36.12
C GLN A 967 -11.30 18.64 -35.84
N LEU A 968 -11.19 19.76 -35.14
CA LEU A 968 -12.31 20.66 -34.86
C LEU A 968 -12.80 21.36 -36.13
N ASP A 969 -11.90 21.83 -36.98
CA ASP A 969 -12.22 22.40 -38.29
C ASP A 969 -12.99 21.42 -39.18
N LYS A 970 -12.59 20.15 -39.13
CA LYS A 970 -13.31 19.08 -39.82
C LYS A 970 -14.73 18.92 -39.27
N PHE A 971 -14.91 18.89 -37.94
CA PHE A 971 -16.24 18.84 -37.34
C PHE A 971 -17.11 20.04 -37.71
N VAL A 972 -16.56 21.25 -37.73
CA VAL A 972 -17.32 22.45 -38.15
C VAL A 972 -17.80 22.30 -39.60
N LYS A 973 -16.92 21.87 -40.52
CA LYS A 973 -17.26 21.64 -41.93
C LYS A 973 -18.32 20.55 -42.13
N ASP A 974 -18.21 19.45 -41.38
CA ASP A 974 -19.07 18.27 -41.56
C ASP A 974 -20.43 18.40 -40.84
N SER A 975 -20.55 19.28 -39.83
CA SER A 975 -21.72 19.36 -38.93
C SER A 975 -22.95 20.09 -39.48
N ALA A 976 -22.94 20.61 -40.72
CA ALA A 976 -24.06 21.34 -41.33
C ALA A 976 -24.67 22.44 -40.40
N SER A 977 -23.80 23.25 -39.78
CA SER A 977 -24.16 24.33 -38.82
C SER A 977 -24.70 23.86 -37.46
N GLN A 978 -24.53 22.58 -37.09
CA GLN A 978 -24.79 22.10 -35.74
C GLN A 978 -23.71 22.54 -34.74
N LEU A 979 -22.47 22.74 -35.20
CA LEU A 979 -21.33 23.24 -34.41
C LEU A 979 -20.83 24.59 -34.96
N GLU A 980 -20.66 25.56 -34.07
CA GLU A 980 -19.97 26.84 -34.33
C GLU A 980 -18.83 27.01 -33.33
N ILE A 981 -17.62 27.36 -33.78
CA ILE A 981 -16.46 27.63 -32.92
C ILE A 981 -15.96 29.05 -33.17
N ALA A 982 -15.77 29.79 -32.09
CA ALA A 982 -15.17 31.13 -32.07
C ALA A 982 -13.87 31.08 -31.26
N HIS A 983 -12.75 31.10 -31.96
CA HIS A 983 -11.43 31.17 -31.33
C HIS A 983 -11.12 32.62 -30.90
N VAL A 984 -10.60 32.79 -29.69
CA VAL A 984 -10.22 34.07 -29.10
C VAL A 984 -8.73 34.04 -28.74
N ILE A 985 -7.91 34.86 -29.40
CA ILE A 985 -6.46 34.82 -29.26
C ILE A 985 -5.94 36.10 -28.57
N THR A 986 -5.22 35.94 -27.45
CA THR A 986 -4.69 37.07 -26.69
C THR A 986 -3.41 37.66 -27.30
N LYS A 987 -2.60 36.85 -27.98
CA LYS A 987 -1.38 37.23 -28.72
C LYS A 987 -1.47 36.73 -30.17
N PRO A 988 -2.31 37.36 -31.01
CA PRO A 988 -2.50 36.94 -32.39
C PRO A 988 -1.22 37.15 -33.21
N ASP A 989 -0.97 36.26 -34.16
CA ASP A 989 0.02 36.50 -35.21
C ASP A 989 -0.55 37.44 -36.30
N GLU A 990 0.31 37.90 -37.21
CA GLU A 990 -0.09 38.82 -38.29
C GLU A 990 -1.16 38.26 -39.24
N ASN A 991 -1.32 36.93 -39.28
CA ASN A 991 -2.26 36.23 -40.16
C ASN A 991 -3.60 35.92 -39.46
N TRP A 992 -3.76 36.32 -38.20
CA TRP A 992 -5.00 36.08 -37.46
C TRP A 992 -6.10 37.06 -37.84
N HIS A 993 -7.20 36.52 -38.36
CA HIS A 993 -8.39 37.31 -38.74
C HIS A 993 -9.59 37.06 -37.80
N GLY A 994 -9.40 36.31 -36.72
CA GLY A 994 -10.44 35.99 -35.73
C GLY A 994 -10.54 36.98 -34.57
N LEU A 995 -11.19 36.56 -33.48
CA LEU A 995 -11.36 37.40 -32.29
C LEU A 995 -10.02 37.57 -31.56
N SER A 996 -9.71 38.79 -31.11
CA SER A 996 -8.47 39.12 -30.41
C SER A 996 -8.74 39.70 -29.03
N GLY A 997 -7.86 39.42 -28.07
CA GLY A 997 -7.98 39.88 -26.68
C GLY A 997 -8.46 38.81 -25.72
N HIS A 998 -9.01 39.22 -24.57
CA HIS A 998 -9.55 38.31 -23.55
C HIS A 998 -11.06 38.09 -23.74
N VAL A 999 -11.56 36.92 -23.31
CA VAL A 999 -13.00 36.65 -23.22
C VAL A 999 -13.66 37.73 -22.34
N ASN A 1000 -14.74 38.30 -22.84
CA ASN A 1000 -15.51 39.34 -22.17
C ASN A 1000 -17.00 39.18 -22.48
N GLU A 1001 -17.84 39.97 -21.80
CA GLU A 1001 -19.29 39.92 -21.93
C GLU A 1001 -19.79 40.07 -23.37
N SER A 1002 -19.19 40.96 -24.17
CA SER A 1002 -19.59 41.16 -25.58
C SER A 1002 -19.36 39.91 -26.43
N ILE A 1003 -18.22 39.24 -26.24
CA ILE A 1003 -17.90 38.00 -26.94
C ILE A 1003 -18.87 36.88 -26.50
N LEU A 1004 -19.11 36.74 -25.19
CA LEU A 1004 -20.04 35.76 -24.64
C LEU A 1004 -21.45 35.95 -25.22
N ARG A 1005 -21.97 37.18 -25.20
CA ARG A 1005 -23.30 37.52 -25.72
C ARG A 1005 -23.48 37.22 -27.21
N LYS A 1006 -22.43 37.42 -27.99
CA LYS A 1006 -22.46 37.20 -29.45
C LYS A 1006 -22.33 35.73 -29.83
N HIS A 1007 -21.51 34.97 -29.12
CA HIS A 1007 -21.08 33.64 -29.53
C HIS A 1007 -21.65 32.49 -28.68
N MET A 1008 -22.43 32.76 -27.64
CA MET A 1008 -23.18 31.74 -26.88
C MET A 1008 -24.67 31.74 -27.26
N PHE A 1009 -25.43 30.77 -26.74
CA PHE A 1009 -26.89 30.83 -26.74
C PHE A 1009 -27.40 31.71 -25.60
N GLU A 1010 -28.57 32.33 -25.78
CA GLU A 1010 -29.23 33.11 -24.71
C GLU A 1010 -29.69 32.17 -23.56
N PRO A 1011 -29.72 32.62 -22.30
CA PRO A 1011 -30.19 31.80 -21.19
C PRO A 1011 -31.63 31.31 -21.42
N SER A 1012 -31.87 30.01 -21.24
CA SER A 1012 -33.21 29.40 -21.22
C SER A 1012 -33.14 28.01 -20.59
N ASP A 1013 -34.30 27.45 -20.22
CA ASP A 1013 -34.40 26.09 -19.66
C ASP A 1013 -33.93 24.99 -20.63
N GLU A 1014 -33.85 25.29 -21.93
CA GLU A 1014 -33.39 24.35 -22.96
C GLU A 1014 -31.89 24.47 -23.28
N ASN A 1015 -31.20 25.44 -22.69
CA ASN A 1015 -29.83 25.80 -23.03
C ASN A 1015 -28.93 25.62 -21.80
N VAL A 1016 -27.70 25.15 -22.01
CA VAL A 1016 -26.70 24.98 -20.94
C VAL A 1016 -25.39 25.64 -21.32
N ALA A 1017 -24.75 26.31 -20.36
CA ALA A 1017 -23.38 26.79 -20.46
C ALA A 1017 -22.45 25.85 -19.68
N ILE A 1018 -21.39 25.38 -20.32
CA ILE A 1018 -20.41 24.48 -19.73
C ILE A 1018 -19.02 25.09 -19.85
N LEU A 1019 -18.30 25.18 -18.73
CA LEU A 1019 -17.09 25.99 -18.59
C LEU A 1019 -15.87 25.11 -18.28
N CYS A 1020 -14.74 25.36 -18.94
CA CYS A 1020 -13.47 24.69 -18.65
C CYS A 1020 -12.27 25.57 -18.97
N GLY A 1021 -11.42 25.91 -18.00
CA GLY A 1021 -10.28 26.78 -18.28
C GLY A 1021 -9.67 27.39 -17.01
N PRO A 1022 -8.71 28.32 -17.17
CA PRO A 1022 -7.99 28.91 -16.05
C PRO A 1022 -8.94 29.60 -15.04
N PRO A 1023 -8.74 29.43 -13.72
CA PRO A 1023 -9.62 30.03 -12.71
C PRO A 1023 -9.83 31.53 -12.89
N THR A 1024 -8.77 32.26 -13.23
CA THR A 1024 -8.86 33.71 -13.49
C THR A 1024 -9.81 34.06 -14.64
N MET A 1025 -9.87 33.25 -15.70
CA MET A 1025 -10.80 33.48 -16.81
C MET A 1025 -12.24 33.19 -16.37
N ILE A 1026 -12.44 32.05 -15.70
CA ILE A 1026 -13.77 31.61 -15.28
C ILE A 1026 -14.35 32.55 -14.22
N GLU A 1027 -13.62 32.78 -13.13
CA GLU A 1027 -14.11 33.50 -11.96
C GLU A 1027 -14.21 35.01 -12.17
N LYS A 1028 -13.26 35.62 -12.91
CA LYS A 1028 -13.21 37.08 -13.05
C LYS A 1028 -13.91 37.62 -14.29
N ALA A 1029 -14.14 36.81 -15.31
CA ALA A 1029 -14.70 37.27 -16.58
C ALA A 1029 -15.97 36.52 -17.00
N VAL A 1030 -15.96 35.18 -16.94
CA VAL A 1030 -17.07 34.38 -17.49
C VAL A 1030 -18.24 34.30 -16.53
N LEU A 1031 -18.03 33.84 -15.30
CA LEU A 1031 -19.11 33.67 -14.32
C LEU A 1031 -19.86 35.00 -14.03
N PRO A 1032 -19.19 36.14 -13.77
CA PRO A 1032 -19.90 37.40 -13.56
C PRO A 1032 -20.76 37.81 -14.76
N ALA A 1033 -20.25 37.63 -15.98
CA ALA A 1033 -20.99 37.97 -17.20
C ALA A 1033 -22.18 37.03 -17.47
N LEU A 1034 -22.09 35.76 -17.08
CA LEU A 1034 -23.20 34.80 -17.18
C LEU A 1034 -24.27 35.06 -16.13
N ASP A 1035 -23.86 35.34 -14.89
CA ASP A 1035 -24.76 35.73 -13.79
C ASP A 1035 -25.56 36.98 -14.20
N ASP A 1036 -24.90 38.02 -14.73
CA ASP A 1036 -25.54 39.26 -15.22
C ASP A 1036 -26.44 39.04 -16.45
N TRP A 1037 -26.18 38.00 -17.25
CA TRP A 1037 -27.00 37.66 -18.41
C TRP A 1037 -28.26 36.87 -18.01
N GLY A 1038 -28.31 36.27 -16.82
CA GLY A 1038 -29.44 35.49 -16.33
C GLY A 1038 -29.28 33.97 -16.46
N TYR A 1039 -28.05 33.49 -16.61
CA TYR A 1039 -27.72 32.10 -16.33
C TYR A 1039 -27.72 31.85 -14.82
N VAL A 1040 -28.03 30.62 -14.40
CA VAL A 1040 -28.16 30.21 -12.99
C VAL A 1040 -27.24 29.01 -12.73
N ARG A 1041 -26.36 29.16 -11.73
CA ARG A 1041 -25.43 28.10 -11.29
C ARG A 1041 -26.20 26.88 -10.82
N ASP A 1042 -25.66 25.70 -11.09
CA ASP A 1042 -26.25 24.38 -10.78
C ASP A 1042 -27.58 24.06 -11.50
N GLU A 1043 -28.17 25.02 -12.22
CA GLU A 1043 -29.35 24.81 -13.06
C GLU A 1043 -28.98 24.67 -14.54
N ASN A 1044 -28.28 25.67 -15.09
CA ASN A 1044 -27.89 25.74 -16.50
C ASN A 1044 -26.46 26.25 -16.73
N VAL A 1045 -25.64 26.34 -15.67
CA VAL A 1045 -24.19 26.57 -15.73
C VAL A 1045 -23.46 25.48 -14.97
N PHE A 1046 -22.54 24.78 -15.62
CA PHE A 1046 -21.74 23.71 -15.02
C PHE A 1046 -20.27 23.79 -15.42
N GLY A 1047 -19.38 23.25 -14.58
CA GLY A 1047 -17.99 22.99 -14.94
C GLY A 1047 -17.85 21.66 -15.68
N LEU A 1048 -16.89 21.58 -16.61
CA LEU A 1048 -16.33 20.31 -17.10
C LEU A 1048 -15.24 19.85 -16.14
#